data_AF-A0A6M8VXL4-F1
#
_entry.id   AF-A0A6M8VXL4-F1
#
_cell.length_a   1.000
_cell.length_b   1.000
_cell.length_c   1.000
_cell.angle_alpha   90.00
_cell.angle_beta   90.00
_cell.angle_gamma   90.00
#
_symmetry.space_group_name_H-M   'P 1'
#
loop_
_entity.id
_entity.type
_entity.pdbx_description
1 polymer ?
#
loop_
_entity_poly.entity_id
_entity_poly.type
_entity_poly.pdbx_seq_one_letter_code
_entity_poly.pdbx_strand_id
1 'polypeptide(L)'
;MTVHQPEHQPPTTSKQDAAHPAAQPAHTNRLARETSPYLLQHAHNPVDWWPWGPEAFAEARRRDVPIFLSIGYSTCYWCHVMERESFESEEIAALMNRHFVCIKVDREERPDVDNLYMTATQIFSGRGGWPMSVFLEPEHLRPFWCGTYFPAEPRPGINIPTFPQILEGMTGAWTNQRAGVIEQAEGLASAVREHLAAATAPVPVGKRDVERAIERLLQSYDQTNGGFGGAPKFPQTVYADFLLDARTQAADKDTRDAIDRAVQGSLDAMALGGIRDHVGGGFHRYAVDATWTVPHFEKMLYDQALLARLYTRAARVYDDTEYKRVVRETLEYILREMTNDRGGFHSAQDAEVDGKEGLNYLWTPTQLAEVLDPGEAEFAAEVYGLTNGPNFQDPHHPDEPPANVLRLAARPNTLAARFSLSRDEFLMRLAKVNRTLYAARQKRKQPRLDDKALAEWNGLTIAALAGAAELFKDHRYLDAAERAAQFVIEHMTDDASRLRRSWRDGTATIPGVLEDSAAILTGLLAVHRAALARDGKPLGTASTPYLEHAIALHQHARTDFGAQGNAGDTGYHDTRADREDLFVRSRTTYDGATPCGSSVMLHALLDLAEAATNPADKSRYLDEAVALLRALSPALSRDPLATVNSVRALLRLLATDRSRQDTDTFTTIDTPDTEDTHEEPCPESPDTSPVEIYSEGETLHLAPDKPAETMLLVRIADGYHVTAADPHAGDKASDPALALTPFRVHMIGGTGLAAYADYPTGTPTAQATTWPTTPSSPTKASSNSASPSNKPAPSPDTRVWPSPTRPAPTPSASSPAPSNSTSTSNPNRPVRPKQSPKRKRGARTVPRSERVFE
;
A
#
# COMPACT_ATOMS: atom_id res chain seq x y z
N MET A 1 12.83 22.57 -56.31
CA MET A 1 11.72 23.56 -56.36
C MET A 1 11.12 23.64 -54.97
N THR A 2 10.90 24.84 -54.45
CA THR A 2 10.36 25.06 -53.11
C THR A 2 8.84 24.84 -53.11
N VAL A 3 8.32 24.13 -52.11
CA VAL A 3 6.89 24.04 -51.82
C VAL A 3 6.74 24.28 -50.31
N HIS A 4 5.91 25.25 -49.93
CA HIS A 4 5.75 25.64 -48.53
C HIS A 4 4.98 24.58 -47.73
N GLN A 5 5.49 24.25 -46.55
CA GLN A 5 4.64 23.76 -45.45
C GLN A 5 3.92 24.97 -44.82
N PRO A 6 2.65 24.84 -44.42
CA PRO A 6 2.00 25.84 -43.58
C PRO A 6 2.54 25.74 -42.14
N GLU A 7 2.85 26.88 -41.52
CA GLU A 7 3.29 26.93 -40.13
C GLU A 7 2.13 26.55 -39.19
N HIS A 8 2.28 25.47 -38.44
CA HIS A 8 1.39 25.18 -37.32
C HIS A 8 1.73 26.13 -36.18
N GLN A 9 0.96 27.20 -36.03
CA GLN A 9 1.03 28.02 -34.81
C GLN A 9 0.66 27.15 -33.59
N PRO A 10 1.41 27.23 -32.48
CA PRO A 10 1.01 26.58 -31.25
C PRO A 10 -0.32 27.18 -30.75
N PRO A 11 -1.16 26.41 -30.04
CA PRO A 11 -2.41 26.93 -29.49
C PRO A 11 -2.10 28.08 -28.53
N THR A 12 -2.53 29.29 -28.88
CA THR A 12 -2.40 30.46 -28.00
C THR A 12 -3.13 30.20 -26.69
N THR A 13 -2.47 30.49 -25.57
CA THR A 13 -3.04 30.36 -24.22
C THR A 13 -4.46 30.95 -24.15
N SER A 14 -5.39 30.16 -23.61
CA SER A 14 -6.83 30.43 -23.66
C SER A 14 -7.21 31.61 -22.76
N LYS A 15 -7.16 32.83 -23.32
CA LYS A 15 -7.68 34.06 -22.70
C LYS A 15 -9.22 34.04 -22.63
N GLN A 16 -9.78 33.21 -21.75
CA GLN A 16 -11.20 33.19 -21.42
C GLN A 16 -11.50 33.15 -19.91
N ASP A 17 -10.64 33.78 -19.10
CA ASP A 17 -11.13 34.52 -17.92
C ASP A 17 -11.33 35.98 -18.31
N ALA A 18 -12.52 36.28 -18.85
CA ALA A 18 -12.99 37.64 -19.06
C ALA A 18 -13.44 38.21 -17.70
N ALA A 19 -12.45 38.55 -16.87
CA ALA A 19 -12.64 38.86 -15.46
C ALA A 19 -13.75 39.88 -15.20
N HIS A 20 -14.85 39.41 -14.58
CA HIS A 20 -15.46 40.23 -13.54
C HIS A 20 -14.37 40.59 -12.54
N PRO A 21 -14.31 41.84 -12.03
CA PRO A 21 -13.35 42.18 -10.99
C PRO A 21 -13.67 41.32 -9.76
N ALA A 22 -12.83 40.29 -9.53
CA ALA A 22 -12.98 39.43 -8.38
C ALA A 22 -13.00 40.30 -7.12
N ALA A 23 -14.00 40.10 -6.26
CA ALA A 23 -14.01 40.74 -4.96
C ALA A 23 -12.70 40.40 -4.25
N GLN A 24 -12.05 41.39 -3.64
CA GLN A 24 -10.83 41.12 -2.87
C GLN A 24 -11.18 40.07 -1.80
N PRO A 25 -10.41 38.98 -1.69
CA PRO A 25 -10.74 37.90 -0.77
C PRO A 25 -10.75 38.45 0.66
N ALA A 26 -11.78 38.09 1.43
CA ALA A 26 -12.01 38.64 2.77
C ALA A 26 -10.83 38.38 3.72
N HIS A 27 -10.15 37.24 3.52
CA HIS A 27 -8.95 36.84 4.25
C HIS A 27 -7.81 36.52 3.28
N THR A 28 -6.57 36.63 3.75
CA THR A 28 -5.38 36.13 3.06
C THR A 28 -4.33 35.79 4.11
N ASN A 29 -3.99 34.50 4.22
CA ASN A 29 -3.01 33.99 5.19
C ASN A 29 -1.62 33.81 4.54
N ARG A 30 -0.68 33.15 5.23
CA ARG A 30 0.71 33.02 4.75
C ARG A 30 0.86 32.10 3.53
N LEU A 31 -0.08 31.18 3.30
CA LEU A 31 0.00 30.23 2.18
C LEU A 31 -0.10 30.91 0.80
N ALA A 32 -0.57 32.17 0.74
CA ALA A 32 -0.55 33.02 -0.45
C ALA A 32 0.86 33.33 -1.01
N ARG A 33 1.92 32.80 -0.40
CA ARG A 33 3.33 32.92 -0.83
C ARG A 33 3.95 31.58 -1.24
N GLU A 34 3.26 30.46 -1.04
CA GLU A 34 3.76 29.12 -1.32
C GLU A 34 3.61 28.75 -2.79
N THR A 35 4.35 27.75 -3.25
CA THR A 35 4.27 27.26 -4.63
C THR A 35 3.20 26.21 -4.85
N SER A 36 2.96 25.31 -3.88
CA SER A 36 2.04 24.18 -4.03
C SER A 36 0.61 24.62 -4.38
N PRO A 37 -0.02 24.05 -5.41
CA PRO A 37 -1.44 24.25 -5.72
C PRO A 37 -2.40 23.85 -4.58
N TYR A 38 -1.99 22.92 -3.70
CA TYR A 38 -2.74 22.56 -2.50
C TYR A 38 -2.66 23.64 -1.42
N LEU A 39 -1.45 24.16 -1.14
CA LEU A 39 -1.30 25.23 -0.16
C LEU A 39 -1.94 26.54 -0.63
N LEU A 40 -1.80 26.87 -1.92
CA LEU A 40 -2.42 28.04 -2.54
C LEU A 40 -3.96 27.98 -2.56
N GLN A 41 -4.57 26.80 -2.61
CA GLN A 41 -6.02 26.65 -2.46
C GLN A 41 -6.50 27.18 -1.09
N HIS A 42 -5.74 26.88 -0.04
CA HIS A 42 -6.05 27.26 1.34
C HIS A 42 -5.64 28.70 1.71
N ALA A 43 -5.17 29.51 0.74
CA ALA A 43 -4.57 30.82 0.98
C ALA A 43 -5.55 31.92 1.42
N HIS A 44 -6.84 31.74 1.17
CA HIS A 44 -7.90 32.76 1.40
C HIS A 44 -8.93 32.37 2.46
N ASN A 45 -8.71 31.24 3.14
CA ASN A 45 -9.56 30.74 4.21
C ASN A 45 -9.43 31.64 5.47
N PRO A 46 -10.49 31.77 6.29
CA PRO A 46 -10.43 32.51 7.56
C PRO A 46 -9.47 31.91 8.60
N VAL A 47 -9.06 30.65 8.44
CA VAL A 47 -7.97 30.06 9.23
C VAL A 47 -6.64 30.75 8.88
N ASP A 48 -5.93 31.23 9.91
CA ASP A 48 -4.61 31.85 9.79
C ASP A 48 -3.54 30.76 9.57
N TRP A 49 -3.58 30.13 8.40
CA TRP A 49 -2.66 29.05 8.04
C TRP A 49 -1.20 29.53 7.94
N TRP A 50 -0.32 28.63 8.33
CA TRP A 50 1.14 28.72 8.19
C TRP A 50 1.64 27.56 7.33
N PRO A 51 2.71 27.75 6.54
CA PRO A 51 3.47 26.65 5.97
C PRO A 51 4.29 25.94 7.06
N TRP A 52 4.76 24.72 6.78
CA TRP A 52 5.66 24.01 7.68
C TRP A 52 7.05 24.65 7.71
N GLY A 53 7.37 25.34 8.80
CA GLY A 53 8.67 25.99 8.95
C GLY A 53 8.91 26.62 10.33
N PRO A 54 10.16 27.07 10.59
CA PRO A 54 10.60 27.53 11.90
C PRO A 54 9.79 28.73 12.44
N GLU A 55 9.25 29.58 11.57
CA GLU A 55 8.42 30.72 11.97
C GLU A 55 7.13 30.26 12.69
N ALA A 56 6.48 29.21 12.18
CA ALA A 56 5.25 28.67 12.77
C ALA A 56 5.52 28.01 14.13
N PHE A 57 6.62 27.26 14.24
CA PHE A 57 7.01 26.62 15.51
C PHE A 57 7.42 27.67 16.56
N ALA A 58 8.12 28.72 16.14
CA ALA A 58 8.48 29.85 17.00
C ALA A 58 7.23 30.61 17.49
N GLU A 59 6.23 30.84 16.62
CA GLU A 59 4.97 31.46 17.01
C GLU A 59 4.17 30.59 17.99
N ALA A 60 4.14 29.27 17.79
CA ALA A 60 3.45 28.34 18.69
C ALA A 60 4.05 28.36 20.11
N ARG A 61 5.39 28.33 20.20
CA ARG A 61 6.12 28.52 21.47
C ARG A 61 5.90 29.91 22.08
N ARG A 62 5.93 30.98 21.27
CA ARG A 62 5.71 32.37 21.72
C ARG A 62 4.30 32.60 22.28
N ARG A 63 3.30 31.88 21.76
CA ARG A 63 1.89 31.92 22.22
C ARG A 63 1.59 30.91 23.33
N ASP A 64 2.49 29.97 23.61
CA ASP A 64 2.29 28.81 24.49
C ASP A 64 1.05 27.96 24.14
N VAL A 65 0.81 27.76 22.84
CA VAL A 65 -0.30 26.98 22.28
C VAL A 65 0.18 25.75 21.52
N PRO A 66 -0.62 24.66 21.47
CA PRO A 66 -0.31 23.51 20.62
C PRO A 66 -0.44 23.87 19.13
N ILE A 67 0.21 23.06 18.30
CA ILE A 67 0.09 23.14 16.85
C ILE A 67 -1.07 22.24 16.40
N PHE A 68 -1.93 22.75 15.52
CA PHE A 68 -2.81 21.92 14.71
C PHE A 68 -2.18 21.73 13.34
N LEU A 69 -1.78 20.49 13.04
CA LEU A 69 -1.19 20.10 11.77
C LEU A 69 -2.25 19.43 10.89
N SER A 70 -2.48 20.00 9.71
CA SER A 70 -3.33 19.42 8.67
C SER A 70 -2.49 19.04 7.44
N ILE A 71 -2.46 17.75 7.10
CA ILE A 71 -1.74 17.23 5.93
C ILE A 71 -2.73 16.70 4.89
N GLY A 72 -2.50 17.05 3.62
CA GLY A 72 -3.27 16.59 2.47
C GLY A 72 -2.54 16.86 1.17
N TYR A 73 -3.27 16.89 0.05
CA TYR A 73 -2.77 17.11 -1.30
C TYR A 73 -3.90 17.62 -2.21
N SER A 74 -3.55 18.15 -3.38
CA SER A 74 -4.41 18.94 -4.26
C SER A 74 -5.61 18.21 -4.86
N THR A 75 -5.56 16.88 -4.92
CA THR A 75 -6.57 15.98 -5.51
C THR A 75 -7.31 15.14 -4.45
N CYS A 76 -7.17 15.50 -3.17
CA CYS A 76 -7.72 14.77 -2.03
C CYS A 76 -9.18 15.17 -1.76
N TYR A 77 -10.14 14.36 -2.23
CA TYR A 77 -11.58 14.57 -2.00
C TYR A 77 -11.95 14.96 -0.56
N TRP A 78 -11.59 14.13 0.43
CA TRP A 78 -11.91 14.40 1.84
C TRP A 78 -11.21 15.63 2.41
N CYS A 79 -10.11 16.08 1.81
CA CYS A 79 -9.44 17.33 2.18
C CYS A 79 -10.27 18.54 1.75
N HIS A 80 -10.89 18.50 0.57
CA HIS A 80 -11.83 19.53 0.11
C HIS A 80 -13.15 19.50 0.89
N VAL A 81 -13.66 18.32 1.25
CA VAL A 81 -14.83 18.20 2.13
C VAL A 81 -14.56 18.86 3.50
N MET A 82 -13.41 18.58 4.11
CA MET A 82 -13.05 19.20 5.41
C MET A 82 -12.79 20.71 5.30
N GLU A 83 -12.29 21.18 4.15
CA GLU A 83 -12.20 22.61 3.85
C GLU A 83 -13.57 23.29 3.83
N ARG A 84 -14.45 22.83 2.91
CA ARG A 84 -15.79 23.40 2.67
C ARG A 84 -16.66 23.40 3.93
N GLU A 85 -16.50 22.41 4.81
CA GLU A 85 -17.28 22.31 6.05
C GLU A 85 -16.63 22.99 7.27
N SER A 86 -15.30 22.95 7.41
CA SER A 86 -14.61 23.38 8.64
C SER A 86 -13.66 24.56 8.47
N PHE A 87 -12.83 24.57 7.42
CA PHE A 87 -11.78 25.59 7.27
C PHE A 87 -12.28 26.89 6.61
N GLU A 88 -13.41 26.85 5.90
CA GLU A 88 -14.12 28.03 5.37
C GLU A 88 -15.06 28.68 6.41
N SER A 89 -15.36 28.01 7.53
CA SER A 89 -16.25 28.54 8.56
C SER A 89 -15.55 29.56 9.47
N GLU A 90 -16.01 30.81 9.46
CA GLU A 90 -15.54 31.91 10.31
C GLU A 90 -15.54 31.56 11.81
N GLU A 91 -16.54 30.83 12.29
CA GLU A 91 -16.67 30.46 13.71
C GLU A 91 -15.64 29.40 14.12
N ILE A 92 -15.47 28.37 13.28
CA ILE A 92 -14.49 27.30 13.50
C ILE A 92 -13.07 27.87 13.35
N ALA A 93 -12.84 28.72 12.36
CA ALA A 93 -11.57 29.43 12.18
C ALA A 93 -11.25 30.35 13.36
N ALA A 94 -12.24 31.07 13.93
CA ALA A 94 -12.03 31.89 15.12
C ALA A 94 -11.71 31.07 16.38
N LEU A 95 -12.15 29.81 16.46
CA LEU A 95 -11.74 28.85 17.50
C LEU A 95 -10.30 28.33 17.26
N MET A 96 -10.01 27.90 16.03
CA MET A 96 -8.69 27.42 15.59
C MET A 96 -7.60 28.48 15.80
N ASN A 97 -7.78 29.67 15.23
CA ASN A 97 -6.82 30.77 15.28
C ASN A 97 -6.52 31.24 16.70
N ARG A 98 -7.51 31.13 17.61
CA ARG A 98 -7.39 31.51 19.03
C ARG A 98 -6.54 30.52 19.82
N HIS A 99 -6.77 29.23 19.64
CA HIS A 99 -6.22 28.18 20.51
C HIS A 99 -5.05 27.40 19.93
N PHE A 100 -4.74 27.55 18.64
CA PHE A 100 -3.69 26.81 17.96
C PHE A 100 -2.83 27.71 17.06
N VAL A 101 -1.65 27.24 16.69
CA VAL A 101 -1.01 27.62 15.42
C VAL A 101 -1.38 26.56 14.39
N CYS A 102 -2.01 26.97 13.30
CA CYS A 102 -2.54 26.06 12.28
C CYS A 102 -1.54 25.93 11.13
N ILE A 103 -0.96 24.74 10.96
CA ILE A 103 0.03 24.44 9.92
C ILE A 103 -0.59 23.56 8.85
N LYS A 104 -0.40 23.93 7.58
CA LYS A 104 -0.88 23.19 6.41
C LYS A 104 0.29 22.59 5.65
N VAL A 105 0.16 21.34 5.21
CA VAL A 105 1.24 20.61 4.52
C VAL A 105 0.70 19.85 3.31
N ASP A 106 1.33 20.09 2.16
CA ASP A 106 1.22 19.24 0.97
C ASP A 106 2.14 18.02 1.16
N ARG A 107 1.55 16.82 1.25
CA ARG A 107 2.31 15.57 1.41
C ARG A 107 3.22 15.26 0.23
N GLU A 108 2.91 15.77 -0.96
CA GLU A 108 3.66 15.49 -2.17
C GLU A 108 4.95 16.31 -2.19
N GLU A 109 4.91 17.52 -1.62
CA GLU A 109 6.09 18.33 -1.37
C GLU A 109 6.86 17.92 -0.11
N ARG A 110 6.19 17.33 0.89
CA ARG A 110 6.75 16.97 2.21
C ARG A 110 6.42 15.54 2.66
N PRO A 111 6.93 14.50 1.97
CA PRO A 111 6.77 13.11 2.37
C PRO A 111 7.46 12.80 3.72
N ASP A 112 8.48 13.58 4.06
CA ASP A 112 9.22 13.50 5.33
C ASP A 112 8.32 13.80 6.54
N VAL A 113 7.44 14.78 6.38
CA VAL A 113 6.41 15.14 7.37
C VAL A 113 5.24 14.16 7.28
N ASP A 114 4.77 13.85 6.07
CA ASP A 114 3.62 12.97 5.84
C ASP A 114 3.82 11.56 6.43
N ASN A 115 4.92 10.89 6.09
CA ASN A 115 5.19 9.53 6.57
C ASN A 115 5.32 9.50 8.10
N LEU A 116 6.00 10.48 8.69
CA LEU A 116 6.21 10.57 10.14
C LEU A 116 4.88 10.67 10.92
N TYR A 117 3.99 11.57 10.50
CA TYR A 117 2.70 11.76 11.18
C TYR A 117 1.64 10.74 10.74
N MET A 118 1.78 10.12 9.57
CA MET A 118 0.95 8.97 9.16
C MET A 118 1.26 7.75 10.03
N THR A 119 2.52 7.41 10.27
CA THR A 119 2.89 6.35 11.22
C THR A 119 2.39 6.67 12.63
N ALA A 120 2.52 7.91 13.11
CA ALA A 120 1.95 8.32 14.40
C ALA A 120 0.42 8.14 14.44
N THR A 121 -0.30 8.45 13.35
CA THR A 121 -1.76 8.30 13.24
C THR A 121 -2.18 6.83 13.21
N GLN A 122 -1.41 5.98 12.53
CA GLN A 122 -1.62 4.53 12.47
C GLN A 122 -1.38 3.86 13.82
N ILE A 123 -0.29 4.21 14.52
CA ILE A 123 -0.01 3.71 15.88
C ILE A 123 -1.09 4.18 16.87
N PHE A 124 -1.52 5.44 16.78
CA PHE A 124 -2.49 6.02 17.71
C PHE A 124 -3.94 5.51 17.51
N SER A 125 -4.36 5.28 16.26
CA SER A 125 -5.77 5.00 15.93
C SER A 125 -6.04 3.65 15.26
N GLY A 126 -5.00 2.86 14.99
CA GLY A 126 -5.07 1.59 14.25
C GLY A 126 -5.34 1.73 12.75
N ARG A 127 -5.38 2.96 12.22
CA ARG A 127 -5.68 3.28 10.82
C ARG A 127 -5.04 4.61 10.40
N GLY A 128 -4.99 4.86 9.09
CA GLY A 128 -4.49 6.11 8.52
C GLY A 128 -5.37 6.60 7.36
N GLY A 129 -5.06 7.78 6.83
CA GLY A 129 -5.75 8.39 5.69
C GLY A 129 -5.67 9.91 5.71
N TRP A 130 -6.02 10.54 4.58
CA TRP A 130 -6.04 12.01 4.43
C TRP A 130 -7.49 12.53 4.35
N PRO A 131 -7.77 13.76 4.84
CA PRO A 131 -6.85 14.69 5.50
C PRO A 131 -6.40 14.12 6.85
N MET A 132 -5.14 14.33 7.21
CA MET A 132 -4.68 14.09 8.58
C MET A 132 -4.95 15.33 9.43
N SER A 133 -5.32 15.09 10.69
CA SER A 133 -5.63 16.10 11.70
C SER A 133 -4.88 15.75 12.98
N VAL A 134 -3.72 16.37 13.19
CA VAL A 134 -2.76 15.97 14.23
C VAL A 134 -2.44 17.15 15.15
N PHE A 135 -2.39 16.91 16.46
CA PHE A 135 -2.08 17.92 17.45
C PHE A 135 -0.69 17.68 18.06
N LEU A 136 0.18 18.69 17.96
CA LEU A 136 1.58 18.62 18.40
C LEU A 136 1.83 19.55 19.59
N GLU A 137 2.73 19.13 20.48
CA GLU A 137 3.36 20.07 21.40
C GLU A 137 4.45 20.90 20.66
N PRO A 138 4.59 22.20 20.98
CA PRO A 138 5.34 23.13 20.13
C PRO A 138 6.86 23.16 20.38
N GLU A 139 7.39 22.44 21.36
CA GLU A 139 8.82 22.44 21.69
C GLU A 139 9.58 21.45 20.80
N HIS A 140 9.15 20.18 20.77
CA HIS A 140 9.80 19.12 19.99
C HIS A 140 8.90 18.55 18.87
N LEU A 141 7.75 19.19 18.59
CA LEU A 141 6.80 18.80 17.53
C LEU A 141 6.22 17.38 17.69
N ARG A 142 6.32 16.78 18.87
CA ARG A 142 5.80 15.41 19.11
C ARG A 142 4.26 15.42 19.08
N PRO A 143 3.63 14.45 18.39
CA PRO A 143 2.18 14.35 18.33
C PRO A 143 1.64 13.80 19.65
N PHE A 144 0.68 14.48 20.26
CA PHE A 144 -0.06 13.95 21.42
C PHE A 144 -1.42 13.36 21.04
N TRP A 145 -2.01 13.78 19.92
CA TRP A 145 -3.29 13.25 19.45
C TRP A 145 -3.36 13.24 17.92
N CYS A 146 -3.87 12.16 17.34
CA CYS A 146 -3.95 11.98 15.89
C CYS A 146 -5.36 11.58 15.46
N GLY A 147 -5.78 12.08 14.30
CA GLY A 147 -7.01 11.67 13.64
C GLY A 147 -6.97 12.00 12.16
N THR A 148 -8.09 11.77 11.47
CA THR A 148 -8.22 12.05 10.03
C THR A 148 -9.31 13.11 9.78
N TYR A 149 -10.45 12.70 9.22
CA TYR A 149 -11.60 13.57 8.99
C TYR A 149 -12.48 13.70 10.23
N PHE A 150 -12.92 14.94 10.52
CA PHE A 150 -13.94 15.24 11.53
C PHE A 150 -14.99 16.18 10.90
N PRO A 151 -16.30 15.91 11.06
CA PRO A 151 -17.35 16.74 10.49
C PRO A 151 -17.52 18.02 11.33
N ALA A 152 -17.94 19.11 10.70
CA ALA A 152 -18.27 20.34 11.43
C ALA A 152 -19.48 20.14 12.35
N GLU A 153 -20.50 19.43 11.87
CA GLU A 153 -21.79 19.21 12.54
C GLU A 153 -22.08 17.71 12.80
N PRO A 154 -22.93 17.35 13.80
CA PRO A 154 -23.28 15.97 14.10
C PRO A 154 -24.04 15.30 12.93
N ARG A 155 -23.51 14.18 12.42
CA ARG A 155 -24.09 13.45 11.29
C ARG A 155 -24.93 12.24 11.75
N PRO A 156 -26.19 12.09 11.30
CA PRO A 156 -26.99 10.90 11.59
C PRO A 156 -26.27 9.59 11.22
N GLY A 157 -26.19 8.66 12.17
CA GLY A 157 -25.53 7.37 11.98
C GLY A 157 -24.00 7.36 12.13
N ILE A 158 -23.33 8.52 12.23
CA ILE A 158 -21.87 8.60 12.39
C ILE A 158 -21.52 9.06 13.82
N ASN A 159 -21.17 8.11 14.68
CA ASN A 159 -20.82 8.38 16.08
C ASN A 159 -19.33 8.75 16.23
N ILE A 160 -18.93 9.90 15.69
CA ILE A 160 -17.62 10.54 15.91
C ILE A 160 -17.82 11.97 16.43
N PRO A 161 -16.92 12.52 17.27
CA PRO A 161 -17.02 13.91 17.72
C PRO A 161 -16.95 14.89 16.54
N THR A 162 -17.59 16.03 16.68
CA THR A 162 -17.45 17.12 15.70
C THR A 162 -16.10 17.81 15.83
N PHE A 163 -15.64 18.46 14.77
CA PHE A 163 -14.35 19.15 14.78
C PHE A 163 -14.25 20.25 15.86
N PRO A 164 -15.29 21.07 16.12
CA PRO A 164 -15.30 21.97 17.29
C PRO A 164 -15.10 21.25 18.64
N GLN A 165 -15.75 20.09 18.85
CA GLN A 165 -15.58 19.31 20.08
C GLN A 165 -14.15 18.76 20.25
N ILE A 166 -13.49 18.39 19.14
CA ILE A 166 -12.06 18.02 19.17
C ILE A 166 -11.20 19.24 19.52
N LEU A 167 -11.43 20.41 18.89
CA LEU A 167 -10.67 21.64 19.16
C LEU A 167 -10.81 22.09 20.63
N GLU A 168 -12.02 22.09 21.18
CA GLU A 168 -12.27 22.37 22.60
C GLU A 168 -11.60 21.33 23.51
N GLY A 169 -11.72 20.04 23.20
CA GLY A 169 -11.12 18.94 23.97
C GLY A 169 -9.59 19.03 24.02
N MET A 170 -8.93 19.27 22.89
CA MET A 170 -7.47 19.42 22.81
C MET A 170 -6.99 20.70 23.51
N THR A 171 -7.74 21.79 23.40
CA THR A 171 -7.48 23.03 24.15
C THR A 171 -7.54 22.77 25.66
N GLY A 172 -8.61 22.11 26.13
CA GLY A 172 -8.80 21.79 27.54
C GLY A 172 -7.79 20.78 28.09
N ALA A 173 -7.29 19.86 27.26
CA ALA A 173 -6.18 18.98 27.62
C ALA A 173 -4.88 19.77 27.78
N TRP A 174 -4.54 20.67 26.84
CA TRP A 174 -3.34 21.49 26.91
C TRP A 174 -3.31 22.41 28.13
N THR A 175 -4.40 23.12 28.43
CA THR A 175 -4.40 24.08 29.56
C THR A 175 -4.50 23.41 30.92
N ASN A 176 -5.25 22.31 31.05
CA ASN A 176 -5.62 21.74 32.36
C ASN A 176 -4.89 20.42 32.69
N GLN A 177 -4.30 19.74 31.69
CA GLN A 177 -3.71 18.40 31.83
C GLN A 177 -2.32 18.30 31.17
N ARG A 178 -1.62 19.44 31.00
CA ARG A 178 -0.36 19.56 30.23
C ARG A 178 0.69 18.49 30.51
N ALA A 179 0.84 18.05 31.76
CA ALA A 179 1.79 16.99 32.12
C ALA A 179 1.47 15.65 31.40
N GLY A 180 0.21 15.22 31.44
CA GLY A 180 -0.26 14.03 30.73
C GLY A 180 -0.21 14.17 29.21
N VAL A 181 -0.40 15.39 28.69
CA VAL A 181 -0.23 15.68 27.25
C VAL A 181 1.22 15.49 26.81
N ILE A 182 2.20 15.94 27.60
CA ILE A 182 3.63 15.75 27.30
C ILE A 182 4.07 14.29 27.50
N GLU A 183 3.53 13.58 28.49
CA GLU A 183 3.73 12.14 28.69
C GLU A 183 3.21 11.32 27.49
N GLN A 184 1.98 11.63 27.03
CA GLN A 184 1.36 11.02 25.85
C GLN A 184 2.14 11.35 24.56
N ALA A 185 2.63 12.58 24.42
CA ALA A 185 3.48 12.99 23.30
C ALA A 185 4.79 12.19 23.23
N GLU A 186 5.46 12.00 24.37
CA GLU A 186 6.71 11.23 24.42
C GLU A 186 6.50 9.72 24.23
N GLY A 187 5.42 9.17 24.79
CA GLY A 187 5.05 7.77 24.59
C GLY A 187 4.78 7.44 23.11
N LEU A 188 3.98 8.27 22.43
CA LEU A 188 3.72 8.10 20.99
C LEU A 188 5.00 8.36 20.17
N ALA A 189 5.81 9.36 20.53
CA ALA A 189 7.08 9.62 19.86
C ALA A 189 8.08 8.45 20.00
N SER A 190 8.12 7.75 21.15
CA SER A 190 8.97 6.57 21.30
C SER A 190 8.52 5.41 20.41
N ALA A 191 7.22 5.10 20.40
CA ALA A 191 6.67 4.07 19.51
C ALA A 191 6.96 4.38 18.03
N VAL A 192 6.90 5.64 17.61
CA VAL A 192 7.27 6.08 16.25
C VAL A 192 8.77 5.95 15.98
N ARG A 193 9.66 6.28 16.95
CA ARG A 193 11.12 6.06 16.82
C ARG A 193 11.47 4.57 16.72
N GLU A 194 10.84 3.74 17.54
CA GLU A 194 11.00 2.28 17.53
C GLU A 194 10.50 1.66 16.21
N HIS A 195 9.49 2.25 15.57
CA HIS A 195 8.98 1.81 14.27
C HIS A 195 9.82 2.29 13.07
N LEU A 196 10.27 3.56 13.07
CA LEU A 196 10.86 4.22 11.88
C LEU A 196 12.38 4.42 11.91
N ALA A 197 13.04 4.39 13.06
CA ALA A 197 14.48 4.68 13.18
C ALA A 197 15.31 3.52 13.75
N ALA A 198 14.68 2.47 14.27
CA ALA A 198 15.38 1.32 14.86
C ALA A 198 16.15 0.51 13.80
N ALA A 199 17.46 0.73 13.71
CA ALA A 199 18.39 -0.14 12.99
C ALA A 199 18.48 -1.50 13.70
N THR A 200 17.56 -2.41 13.35
CA THR A 200 17.54 -3.78 13.87
C THR A 200 18.79 -4.52 13.39
N ALA A 201 19.34 -5.40 14.23
CA ALA A 201 20.48 -6.23 13.86
C ALA A 201 20.17 -7.05 12.58
N PRO A 202 21.04 -7.04 11.56
CA PRO A 202 20.81 -7.78 10.31
C PRO A 202 20.57 -9.28 10.56
N VAL A 203 19.57 -9.81 9.86
CA VAL A 203 19.23 -11.24 9.88
C VAL A 203 19.61 -11.91 8.55
N PRO A 204 19.84 -13.23 8.52
CA PRO A 204 20.01 -13.96 7.27
C PRO A 204 18.76 -13.85 6.38
N VAL A 205 18.97 -13.60 5.09
CA VAL A 205 17.92 -13.66 4.05
C VAL A 205 18.45 -14.39 2.82
N GLY A 206 17.55 -15.01 2.06
CA GLY A 206 17.91 -15.85 0.91
C GLY A 206 16.72 -16.33 0.09
N LYS A 207 16.91 -17.44 -0.61
CA LYS A 207 15.94 -17.99 -1.57
C LYS A 207 14.55 -18.24 -0.95
N ARG A 208 14.51 -18.70 0.31
CA ARG A 208 13.25 -18.98 1.05
C ARG A 208 12.39 -17.73 1.28
N ASP A 209 12.97 -16.54 1.33
CA ASP A 209 12.21 -15.29 1.46
C ASP A 209 11.51 -14.91 0.16
N VAL A 210 12.17 -15.15 -0.98
CA VAL A 210 11.58 -15.00 -2.32
C VAL A 210 10.42 -15.98 -2.49
N GLU A 211 10.62 -17.25 -2.13
CA GLU A 211 9.59 -18.29 -2.23
C GLU A 211 8.36 -17.94 -1.37
N ARG A 212 8.58 -17.55 -0.10
CA ARG A 212 7.54 -17.06 0.81
C ARG A 212 6.81 -15.81 0.30
N ALA A 213 7.49 -14.91 -0.42
CA ALA A 213 6.86 -13.76 -1.06
C ALA A 213 5.97 -14.17 -2.24
N ILE A 214 6.43 -15.08 -3.11
CA ILE A 214 5.65 -15.62 -4.23
C ILE A 214 4.40 -16.33 -3.72
N GLU A 215 4.54 -17.21 -2.72
CA GLU A 215 3.42 -17.95 -2.11
C GLU A 215 2.33 -17.01 -1.57
N ARG A 216 2.70 -16.05 -0.70
CA ARG A 216 1.77 -15.07 -0.13
C ARG A 216 1.09 -14.23 -1.20
N LEU A 217 1.84 -13.79 -2.21
CA LEU A 217 1.31 -12.94 -3.26
C LEU A 217 0.33 -13.69 -4.18
N LEU A 218 0.65 -14.95 -4.55
CA LEU A 218 -0.26 -15.81 -5.31
C LEU A 218 -1.52 -16.21 -4.49
N GLN A 219 -1.42 -16.33 -3.17
CA GLN A 219 -2.58 -16.51 -2.28
C GLN A 219 -3.49 -15.26 -2.23
N SER A 220 -2.93 -14.06 -2.41
CA SER A 220 -3.68 -12.80 -2.40
C SER A 220 -4.33 -12.40 -3.74
N TYR A 221 -4.03 -13.15 -4.82
CA TYR A 221 -4.52 -12.86 -6.17
C TYR A 221 -6.03 -13.15 -6.32
N ASP A 222 -6.80 -12.14 -6.76
CA ASP A 222 -8.22 -12.30 -7.08
C ASP A 222 -8.38 -13.00 -8.43
N GLN A 223 -8.63 -14.31 -8.38
CA GLN A 223 -8.84 -15.15 -9.57
C GLN A 223 -10.11 -14.82 -10.36
N THR A 224 -11.03 -14.03 -9.81
CA THR A 224 -12.30 -13.66 -10.46
C THR A 224 -12.19 -12.34 -11.22
N ASN A 225 -11.56 -11.33 -10.61
CA ASN A 225 -11.53 -9.96 -11.15
C ASN A 225 -10.11 -9.42 -11.43
N GLY A 226 -9.05 -10.20 -11.19
CA GLY A 226 -7.66 -9.74 -11.30
C GLY A 226 -7.24 -8.76 -10.20
N GLY A 227 -5.94 -8.57 -10.02
CA GLY A 227 -5.36 -7.78 -8.94
C GLY A 227 -5.10 -8.58 -7.66
N PHE A 228 -4.64 -7.88 -6.64
CA PHE A 228 -4.28 -8.46 -5.34
C PHE A 228 -5.13 -7.81 -4.24
N GLY A 229 -5.80 -8.63 -3.43
CA GLY A 229 -6.73 -8.17 -2.41
C GLY A 229 -8.14 -7.81 -2.92
N GLY A 230 -8.95 -7.26 -2.00
CA GLY A 230 -10.34 -6.85 -2.25
C GLY A 230 -10.50 -5.40 -2.70
N ALA A 231 -11.71 -4.86 -2.59
CA ALA A 231 -11.98 -3.43 -2.83
C ALA A 231 -11.62 -2.56 -1.60
N PRO A 232 -11.15 -1.31 -1.79
CA PRO A 232 -10.79 -0.67 -3.06
C PRO A 232 -9.49 -1.25 -3.66
N LYS A 233 -9.42 -1.37 -4.98
CA LYS A 233 -8.30 -1.98 -5.71
C LYS A 233 -7.32 -0.97 -6.26
N PHE A 234 -6.09 -1.05 -5.77
CA PHE A 234 -4.94 -0.29 -6.27
C PHE A 234 -4.17 -1.12 -7.31
N PRO A 235 -3.51 -0.49 -8.30
CA PRO A 235 -2.74 -1.19 -9.33
C PRO A 235 -1.60 -2.08 -8.82
N GLN A 236 -1.06 -1.77 -7.62
CA GLN A 236 -0.06 -2.58 -6.90
C GLN A 236 1.10 -3.06 -7.79
N THR A 237 1.65 -2.14 -8.59
CA THR A 237 2.58 -2.46 -9.68
C THR A 237 3.82 -3.20 -9.21
N VAL A 238 4.32 -2.91 -8.01
CA VAL A 238 5.49 -3.55 -7.39
C VAL A 238 5.34 -5.06 -7.23
N TYR A 239 4.12 -5.55 -6.97
CA TYR A 239 3.82 -6.98 -6.89
C TYR A 239 3.98 -7.66 -8.26
N ALA A 240 3.38 -7.09 -9.31
CA ALA A 240 3.51 -7.63 -10.66
C ALA A 240 4.94 -7.47 -11.22
N ASP A 241 5.63 -6.37 -10.88
CA ASP A 241 7.03 -6.14 -11.25
C ASP A 241 7.98 -7.18 -10.61
N PHE A 242 7.69 -7.65 -9.39
CA PHE A 242 8.38 -8.76 -8.74
C PHE A 242 8.05 -10.11 -9.39
N LEU A 243 6.75 -10.41 -9.57
CA LEU A 243 6.31 -11.67 -10.18
C LEU A 243 6.90 -11.89 -11.58
N LEU A 244 7.05 -10.85 -12.41
CA LEU A 244 7.70 -10.96 -13.73
C LEU A 244 9.18 -11.39 -13.66
N ASP A 245 9.92 -10.99 -12.61
CA ASP A 245 11.31 -11.45 -12.40
C ASP A 245 11.33 -12.85 -11.79
N ALA A 246 10.42 -13.15 -10.85
CA ALA A 246 10.24 -14.49 -10.28
C ALA A 246 9.89 -15.54 -11.36
N ARG A 247 9.01 -15.20 -12.30
CA ARG A 247 8.66 -16.02 -13.48
C ARG A 247 9.88 -16.43 -14.29
N THR A 248 10.87 -15.54 -14.39
CA THR A 248 12.09 -15.73 -15.18
C THR A 248 13.08 -16.68 -14.49
N GLN A 249 12.95 -16.88 -13.18
CA GLN A 249 13.83 -17.75 -12.38
C GLN A 249 13.13 -19.03 -11.87
N ALA A 250 11.79 -19.09 -11.90
CA ALA A 250 11.02 -20.25 -11.47
C ALA A 250 11.34 -21.50 -12.32
N ALA A 251 11.84 -22.55 -11.65
CA ALA A 251 12.41 -23.74 -12.29
C ALA A 251 11.34 -24.68 -12.87
N ASP A 252 10.23 -24.88 -12.16
CA ASP A 252 9.13 -25.75 -12.58
C ASP A 252 8.19 -25.03 -13.58
N LYS A 253 7.12 -25.70 -14.03
CA LYS A 253 6.14 -25.11 -14.95
C LYS A 253 4.94 -24.52 -14.22
N ASP A 254 4.47 -25.13 -13.14
CA ASP A 254 3.19 -24.83 -12.52
C ASP A 254 3.24 -23.50 -11.74
N THR A 255 4.39 -23.17 -11.14
CA THR A 255 4.71 -21.86 -10.58
C THR A 255 4.69 -20.77 -11.66
N ARG A 256 5.29 -21.02 -12.84
CA ARG A 256 5.27 -20.06 -13.96
C ARG A 256 3.87 -19.85 -14.52
N ASP A 257 3.11 -20.94 -14.71
CA ASP A 257 1.70 -20.90 -15.09
C ASP A 257 0.83 -20.15 -14.05
N ALA A 258 1.12 -20.29 -12.75
CA ALA A 258 0.41 -19.58 -11.68
C ALA A 258 0.73 -18.09 -11.67
N ILE A 259 2.01 -17.73 -11.82
CA ILE A 259 2.47 -16.35 -12.00
C ILE A 259 1.82 -15.72 -13.24
N ASP A 260 1.77 -16.44 -14.36
CA ASP A 260 1.20 -15.93 -15.61
C ASP A 260 -0.30 -15.68 -15.50
N ARG A 261 -1.06 -16.58 -14.84
CA ARG A 261 -2.46 -16.30 -14.49
C ARG A 261 -2.60 -15.04 -13.63
N ALA A 262 -1.76 -14.88 -12.60
CA ALA A 262 -1.83 -13.73 -11.69
C ALA A 262 -1.49 -12.41 -12.38
N VAL A 263 -0.38 -12.36 -13.13
CA VAL A 263 0.08 -11.14 -13.82
C VAL A 263 -0.82 -10.81 -15.00
N GLN A 264 -1.08 -11.74 -15.92
CA GLN A 264 -1.88 -11.45 -17.10
C GLN A 264 -3.34 -11.15 -16.75
N GLY A 265 -3.93 -11.84 -15.77
CA GLY A 265 -5.29 -11.57 -15.30
C GLY A 265 -5.42 -10.18 -14.65
N SER A 266 -4.44 -9.77 -13.85
CA SER A 266 -4.41 -8.41 -13.26
C SER A 266 -4.24 -7.32 -14.33
N LEU A 267 -3.33 -7.52 -15.28
CA LEU A 267 -3.08 -6.55 -16.36
C LEU A 267 -4.26 -6.46 -17.34
N ASP A 268 -4.93 -7.56 -17.64
CA ASP A 268 -6.12 -7.56 -18.49
C ASP A 268 -7.30 -6.88 -17.79
N ALA A 269 -7.54 -7.16 -16.50
CA ALA A 269 -8.59 -6.52 -15.74
C ALA A 269 -8.43 -4.99 -15.71
N MET A 270 -7.22 -4.49 -15.43
CA MET A 270 -6.92 -3.05 -15.48
C MET A 270 -6.99 -2.47 -16.91
N ALA A 271 -6.54 -3.21 -17.93
CA ALA A 271 -6.54 -2.72 -19.32
C ALA A 271 -7.94 -2.64 -19.96
N LEU A 272 -8.88 -3.44 -19.46
CA LEU A 272 -10.28 -3.48 -19.91
C LEU A 272 -11.21 -2.66 -19.02
N GLY A 273 -10.96 -2.59 -17.71
CA GLY A 273 -11.75 -1.85 -16.72
C GLY A 273 -11.81 -0.34 -16.96
N GLY A 274 -12.69 0.33 -16.20
CA GLY A 274 -12.86 1.78 -16.21
C GLY A 274 -11.76 2.55 -15.45
N ILE A 275 -10.88 1.83 -14.73
CA ILE A 275 -9.63 2.42 -14.21
C ILE A 275 -8.71 2.95 -15.32
N ARG A 276 -8.83 2.46 -16.57
CA ARG A 276 -8.14 3.03 -17.71
C ARG A 276 -9.03 4.01 -18.46
N ASP A 277 -8.56 5.22 -18.73
CA ASP A 277 -9.29 6.19 -19.54
C ASP A 277 -9.20 5.76 -21.01
N HIS A 278 -10.23 5.10 -21.53
CA HIS A 278 -10.23 4.59 -22.90
C HIS A 278 -10.35 5.70 -23.97
N VAL A 279 -10.64 6.95 -23.60
CA VAL A 279 -10.85 8.07 -24.54
C VAL A 279 -9.61 8.97 -24.63
N GLY A 280 -8.99 9.32 -23.50
CA GLY A 280 -7.76 10.11 -23.44
C GLY A 280 -6.48 9.28 -23.29
N GLY A 281 -6.58 8.05 -22.77
CA GLY A 281 -5.41 7.29 -22.33
C GLY A 281 -4.97 7.65 -20.91
N GLY A 282 -3.98 6.91 -20.43
CA GLY A 282 -3.61 6.90 -19.02
C GLY A 282 -4.58 6.10 -18.13
N PHE A 283 -4.25 6.05 -16.85
CA PHE A 283 -5.00 5.36 -15.80
C PHE A 283 -5.39 6.32 -14.68
N HIS A 284 -6.56 6.08 -14.12
CA HIS A 284 -6.98 6.61 -12.83
C HIS A 284 -6.28 5.84 -11.69
N ARG A 285 -6.12 6.47 -10.53
CA ARG A 285 -5.24 6.01 -9.43
C ARG A 285 -5.60 4.64 -8.86
N TYR A 286 -6.89 4.39 -8.63
CA TYR A 286 -7.40 3.12 -8.08
C TYR A 286 -8.88 2.93 -8.44
N ALA A 287 -9.42 1.73 -8.23
CA ALA A 287 -10.85 1.45 -8.37
C ALA A 287 -11.52 1.32 -7.00
N VAL A 288 -12.69 1.96 -6.82
CA VAL A 288 -13.45 1.85 -5.56
C VAL A 288 -14.14 0.49 -5.42
N ASP A 289 -14.35 -0.23 -6.53
CA ASP A 289 -14.91 -1.58 -6.58
C ASP A 289 -13.88 -2.68 -6.91
N ALA A 290 -14.26 -3.93 -6.69
CA ALA A 290 -13.39 -5.10 -6.91
C ALA A 290 -13.25 -5.53 -8.39
N THR A 291 -14.07 -4.97 -9.29
CA THR A 291 -14.16 -5.33 -10.72
C THR A 291 -13.37 -4.39 -11.64
N TRP A 292 -12.72 -3.37 -11.07
CA TRP A 292 -12.05 -2.28 -11.81
C TRP A 292 -13.00 -1.44 -12.67
N THR A 293 -14.30 -1.37 -12.35
CA THR A 293 -15.30 -0.63 -13.15
C THR A 293 -15.29 0.86 -12.83
N VAL A 294 -15.42 1.23 -11.56
CA VAL A 294 -15.49 2.61 -11.09
C VAL A 294 -14.13 3.02 -10.50
N PRO A 295 -13.42 3.99 -11.12
CA PRO A 295 -12.21 4.57 -10.55
C PRO A 295 -12.54 5.57 -9.43
N HIS A 296 -11.54 5.87 -8.60
CA HIS A 296 -11.37 7.22 -8.06
C HIS A 296 -10.70 8.05 -9.16
N PHE A 297 -11.37 9.07 -9.69
CA PHE A 297 -11.08 9.62 -11.05
C PHE A 297 -9.79 10.44 -11.18
N GLU A 298 -9.10 10.68 -10.07
CA GLU A 298 -7.75 11.21 -9.96
C GLU A 298 -6.74 10.47 -10.87
N LYS A 299 -5.84 11.19 -11.54
CA LYS A 299 -4.73 10.61 -12.33
C LYS A 299 -3.37 11.13 -11.85
N MET A 300 -2.56 10.26 -11.24
CA MET A 300 -1.23 10.62 -10.75
C MET A 300 -0.14 10.25 -11.77
N LEU A 301 0.91 11.08 -11.90
CA LEU A 301 2.04 10.81 -12.80
C LEU A 301 2.77 9.51 -12.42
N TYR A 302 2.98 9.25 -11.12
CA TYR A 302 3.68 8.03 -10.67
C TYR A 302 2.93 6.76 -11.09
N ASP A 303 1.59 6.73 -11.03
CA ASP A 303 0.79 5.61 -11.51
C ASP A 303 0.95 5.41 -13.02
N GLN A 304 0.98 6.49 -13.81
CA GLN A 304 1.22 6.39 -15.25
C GLN A 304 2.60 5.79 -15.55
N ALA A 305 3.64 6.25 -14.83
CA ALA A 305 5.00 5.82 -15.01
C ALA A 305 5.20 4.35 -14.61
N LEU A 306 4.70 3.96 -13.44
CA LEU A 306 4.80 2.60 -12.93
C LEU A 306 4.00 1.62 -13.80
N LEU A 307 2.79 1.98 -14.23
CA LEU A 307 2.00 1.14 -15.15
C LEU A 307 2.61 1.08 -16.54
N ALA A 308 3.06 2.20 -17.13
CA ALA A 308 3.74 2.17 -18.42
C ALA A 308 5.01 1.30 -18.40
N ARG A 309 5.78 1.34 -17.30
CA ARG A 309 6.95 0.45 -17.09
C ARG A 309 6.53 -1.02 -16.96
N LEU A 310 5.51 -1.32 -16.15
CA LEU A 310 5.01 -2.67 -15.92
C LEU A 310 4.45 -3.29 -17.21
N TYR A 311 3.56 -2.59 -17.93
CA TYR A 311 3.05 -3.05 -19.23
C TYR A 311 4.16 -3.14 -20.29
N THR A 312 5.21 -2.31 -20.22
CA THR A 312 6.41 -2.44 -21.09
C THR A 312 7.16 -3.74 -20.82
N ARG A 313 7.34 -4.13 -19.54
CA ARG A 313 7.94 -5.41 -19.17
C ARG A 313 7.06 -6.59 -19.56
N ALA A 314 5.76 -6.54 -19.28
CA ALA A 314 4.80 -7.58 -19.67
C ALA A 314 4.73 -7.74 -21.22
N ALA A 315 4.75 -6.64 -21.97
CA ALA A 315 4.81 -6.64 -23.43
C ALA A 315 6.09 -7.28 -24.00
N ARG A 316 7.20 -7.27 -23.26
CA ARG A 316 8.44 -8.00 -23.58
C ARG A 316 8.35 -9.49 -23.21
N VAL A 317 7.79 -9.82 -22.05
CA VAL A 317 7.72 -11.19 -21.50
C VAL A 317 6.68 -12.06 -22.21
N TYR A 318 5.55 -11.48 -22.64
CA TYR A 318 4.43 -12.19 -23.27
C TYR A 318 4.29 -11.92 -24.78
N ASP A 319 5.15 -11.08 -25.36
CA ASP A 319 5.04 -10.49 -26.71
C ASP A 319 3.70 -9.78 -27.02
N ASP A 320 2.88 -9.54 -25.99
CA ASP A 320 1.47 -9.14 -26.13
C ASP A 320 1.30 -7.77 -26.79
N THR A 321 0.51 -7.73 -27.87
CA THR A 321 0.30 -6.50 -28.65
C THR A 321 -0.83 -5.59 -28.12
N GLU A 322 -1.69 -6.06 -27.23
CA GLU A 322 -2.58 -5.19 -26.45
C GLU A 322 -1.82 -4.51 -25.32
N TYR A 323 -0.88 -5.18 -24.64
CA TYR A 323 0.00 -4.50 -23.68
C TYR A 323 0.87 -3.43 -24.37
N LYS A 324 1.39 -3.71 -25.57
CA LYS A 324 2.06 -2.69 -26.42
C LYS A 324 1.14 -1.52 -26.79
N ARG A 325 -0.18 -1.74 -26.92
CA ARG A 325 -1.16 -0.67 -27.17
C ARG A 325 -1.39 0.16 -25.89
N VAL A 326 -1.56 -0.49 -24.74
CA VAL A 326 -1.73 0.16 -23.42
C VAL A 326 -0.54 1.07 -23.09
N VAL A 327 0.71 0.61 -23.25
CA VAL A 327 1.89 1.46 -23.04
C VAL A 327 1.83 2.72 -23.90
N ARG A 328 1.54 2.58 -25.20
CA ARG A 328 1.45 3.74 -26.11
C ARG A 328 0.34 4.70 -25.69
N GLU A 329 -0.84 4.20 -25.35
CA GLU A 329 -1.97 5.05 -24.92
C GLU A 329 -1.71 5.74 -23.57
N THR A 330 -0.91 5.16 -22.66
CA THR A 330 -0.47 5.81 -21.42
C THR A 330 0.63 6.85 -21.66
N LEU A 331 1.62 6.56 -22.51
CA LEU A 331 2.71 7.51 -22.80
C LEU A 331 2.25 8.69 -23.66
N GLU A 332 1.38 8.48 -24.65
CA GLU A 332 0.80 9.57 -25.45
C GLU A 332 -0.22 10.41 -24.64
N TYR A 333 -0.68 9.94 -23.46
CA TYR A 333 -1.33 10.78 -22.45
C TYR A 333 -0.30 11.64 -21.70
N ILE A 334 0.76 11.05 -21.14
CA ILE A 334 1.83 11.80 -20.44
C ILE A 334 2.41 12.91 -21.33
N LEU A 335 2.75 12.59 -22.57
CA LEU A 335 3.36 13.50 -23.55
C LEU A 335 2.42 14.63 -24.02
N ARG A 336 1.12 14.53 -23.77
CA ARG A 336 0.10 15.47 -24.24
C ARG A 336 -0.55 16.29 -23.12
N GLU A 337 -0.75 15.70 -21.96
CA GLU A 337 -1.52 16.28 -20.85
C GLU A 337 -0.70 16.49 -19.57
N MET A 338 0.44 15.81 -19.41
CA MET A 338 1.30 15.92 -18.22
C MET A 338 2.65 16.58 -18.48
N THR A 339 2.98 16.98 -19.72
CA THR A 339 4.30 17.54 -20.08
C THR A 339 4.26 19.06 -20.10
N ASN A 340 5.21 19.70 -19.41
CA ASN A 340 5.34 21.15 -19.35
C ASN A 340 6.19 21.72 -20.52
N ASP A 341 6.11 23.04 -20.75
CA ASP A 341 6.82 23.74 -21.84
C ASP A 341 8.35 23.59 -21.82
N ARG A 342 8.94 23.15 -20.70
CA ARG A 342 10.38 22.91 -20.53
C ARG A 342 10.76 21.42 -20.67
N GLY A 343 9.80 20.54 -20.90
CA GLY A 343 10.00 19.10 -21.08
C GLY A 343 10.00 18.27 -19.80
N GLY A 344 9.76 18.86 -18.63
CA GLY A 344 9.46 18.14 -17.39
C GLY A 344 7.98 17.73 -17.29
N PHE A 345 7.63 16.99 -16.25
CA PHE A 345 6.27 16.46 -16.05
C PHE A 345 5.59 17.01 -14.79
N HIS A 346 4.31 17.38 -14.94
CA HIS A 346 3.37 17.81 -13.90
C HIS A 346 2.92 16.63 -13.00
N SER A 347 2.46 16.87 -11.77
CA SER A 347 2.25 15.80 -10.78
C SER A 347 0.93 15.03 -10.96
N ALA A 348 -0.20 15.72 -11.13
CA ALA A 348 -1.53 15.09 -11.08
C ALA A 348 -2.63 15.82 -11.88
N GLN A 349 -3.68 15.08 -12.25
CA GLN A 349 -5.00 15.62 -12.59
C GLN A 349 -6.02 15.24 -11.50
N ASP A 350 -6.87 16.19 -11.14
CA ASP A 350 -7.93 16.06 -10.13
C ASP A 350 -9.02 15.03 -10.51
N ALA A 351 -9.71 14.51 -9.49
CA ALA A 351 -10.91 13.69 -9.62
C ALA A 351 -12.17 14.55 -9.82
N GLU A 352 -12.24 15.73 -9.21
CA GLU A 352 -13.42 16.60 -9.23
C GLU A 352 -13.44 17.56 -10.45
N VAL A 353 -14.66 17.84 -10.93
CA VAL A 353 -14.97 19.07 -11.69
C VAL A 353 -16.26 19.66 -11.11
N ASP A 354 -16.22 20.94 -10.73
CA ASP A 354 -17.33 21.64 -10.04
C ASP A 354 -17.83 20.92 -8.78
N GLY A 355 -16.91 20.29 -8.04
CA GLY A 355 -17.21 19.53 -6.82
C GLY A 355 -17.76 18.13 -7.05
N LYS A 356 -17.76 17.62 -8.29
CA LYS A 356 -18.34 16.31 -8.65
C LYS A 356 -17.30 15.37 -9.21
N GLU A 357 -17.27 14.14 -8.73
CA GLU A 357 -16.25 13.18 -9.14
C GLU A 357 -16.49 12.66 -10.56
N GLY A 358 -15.44 12.59 -11.38
CA GLY A 358 -15.50 11.94 -12.69
C GLY A 358 -16.30 12.66 -13.78
N LEU A 359 -16.91 13.81 -13.50
CA LEU A 359 -17.81 14.55 -14.41
C LEU A 359 -17.21 14.81 -15.81
N ASN A 360 -15.90 15.02 -15.92
CA ASN A 360 -15.23 15.15 -17.22
C ASN A 360 -15.24 13.84 -18.02
N TYR A 361 -15.06 12.69 -17.35
CA TYR A 361 -14.81 11.37 -17.92
C TYR A 361 -16.08 10.55 -18.21
N LEU A 362 -17.17 10.81 -17.48
CA LEU A 362 -18.44 10.06 -17.55
C LEU A 362 -19.23 10.30 -18.85
N TRP A 363 -20.01 9.32 -19.29
CA TRP A 363 -20.88 9.42 -20.48
C TRP A 363 -22.27 8.80 -20.28
N THR A 364 -23.26 9.35 -20.97
CA THR A 364 -24.59 8.76 -21.17
C THR A 364 -24.80 8.35 -22.65
N PRO A 365 -25.73 7.43 -22.96
CA PRO A 365 -26.06 7.09 -24.34
C PRO A 365 -26.49 8.31 -25.18
N THR A 366 -27.19 9.27 -24.56
CA THR A 366 -27.57 10.53 -25.19
C THR A 366 -26.35 11.35 -25.59
N GLN A 367 -25.37 11.52 -24.68
CA GLN A 367 -24.14 12.26 -24.97
C GLN A 367 -23.27 11.58 -26.04
N LEU A 368 -23.33 10.25 -26.21
CA LEU A 368 -22.71 9.57 -27.35
C LEU A 368 -23.43 9.94 -28.67
N ALA A 369 -24.76 9.89 -28.68
CA ALA A 369 -25.58 10.21 -29.86
C ALA A 369 -25.56 11.70 -30.24
N GLU A 370 -25.22 12.60 -29.32
CA GLU A 370 -25.02 14.04 -29.56
C GLU A 370 -23.71 14.37 -30.29
N VAL A 371 -22.70 13.48 -30.22
CA VAL A 371 -21.33 13.77 -30.73
C VAL A 371 -20.80 12.75 -31.74
N LEU A 372 -21.44 11.59 -31.92
CA LEU A 372 -21.07 10.55 -32.87
C LEU A 372 -22.15 10.39 -33.95
N ASP A 373 -21.75 9.97 -35.15
CA ASP A 373 -22.69 9.49 -36.17
C ASP A 373 -23.53 8.31 -35.60
N PRO A 374 -24.80 8.10 -35.97
CA PRO A 374 -25.67 7.11 -35.31
C PRO A 374 -25.10 5.68 -35.23
N GLY A 375 -24.49 5.19 -36.32
CA GLY A 375 -23.81 3.88 -36.36
C GLY A 375 -22.45 3.83 -35.65
N GLU A 376 -21.93 4.98 -35.20
CA GLU A 376 -20.77 5.05 -34.29
C GLU A 376 -21.21 5.19 -32.84
N ALA A 377 -22.31 5.88 -32.56
CA ALA A 377 -22.95 5.91 -31.24
C ALA A 377 -23.41 4.51 -30.80
N GLU A 378 -24.07 3.75 -31.69
CA GLU A 378 -24.49 2.36 -31.43
C GLU A 378 -23.28 1.44 -31.15
N PHE A 379 -22.26 1.50 -32.00
CA PHE A 379 -21.00 0.76 -31.83
C PHE A 379 -20.28 1.11 -30.52
N ALA A 380 -20.18 2.41 -30.19
CA ALA A 380 -19.58 2.87 -28.94
C ALA A 380 -20.37 2.39 -27.72
N ALA A 381 -21.70 2.47 -27.76
CA ALA A 381 -22.58 2.02 -26.68
C ALA A 381 -22.47 0.51 -26.43
N GLU A 382 -22.32 -0.32 -27.48
CA GLU A 382 -22.12 -1.76 -27.34
C GLU A 382 -20.69 -2.12 -26.91
N VAL A 383 -19.66 -1.49 -27.48
CA VAL A 383 -18.24 -1.71 -27.12
C VAL A 383 -17.96 -1.36 -25.65
N TYR A 384 -18.51 -0.24 -25.18
CA TYR A 384 -18.32 0.23 -23.81
C TYR A 384 -19.41 -0.24 -22.83
N GLY A 385 -20.37 -1.04 -23.29
CA GLY A 385 -21.37 -1.70 -22.45
C GLY A 385 -22.49 -0.80 -21.91
N LEU A 386 -22.67 0.41 -22.42
CA LEU A 386 -23.76 1.32 -22.01
C LEU A 386 -25.16 0.76 -22.32
N THR A 387 -25.25 -0.22 -23.22
CA THR A 387 -26.47 -0.97 -23.54
C THR A 387 -27.00 -1.80 -22.36
N ASN A 388 -26.22 -2.01 -21.30
CA ASN A 388 -26.64 -2.72 -20.09
C ASN A 388 -27.31 -1.81 -19.03
N GLY A 389 -27.43 -0.50 -19.31
CA GLY A 389 -27.78 0.52 -18.32
C GLY A 389 -26.55 1.17 -17.68
N PRO A 390 -26.75 2.23 -16.86
CA PRO A 390 -25.66 2.97 -16.23
C PRO A 390 -24.89 2.09 -15.23
N ASN A 391 -23.59 2.34 -15.11
CA ASN A 391 -22.69 1.61 -14.20
C ASN A 391 -22.11 2.49 -13.08
N PHE A 392 -22.44 3.78 -13.04
CA PHE A 392 -22.03 4.71 -12.00
C PHE A 392 -23.18 5.62 -11.55
N GLN A 393 -23.29 5.80 -10.23
CA GLN A 393 -24.05 6.85 -9.56
C GLN A 393 -23.07 7.52 -8.60
N ASP A 394 -22.98 8.85 -8.63
CA ASP A 394 -22.18 9.60 -7.67
C ASP A 394 -22.80 9.42 -6.26
N PRO A 395 -22.07 8.89 -5.26
CA PRO A 395 -22.60 8.65 -3.91
C PRO A 395 -22.72 9.95 -3.08
N HIS A 396 -22.12 11.04 -3.54
CA HIS A 396 -22.18 12.37 -2.95
C HIS A 396 -23.23 13.25 -3.65
N HIS A 397 -23.55 12.95 -4.92
CA HIS A 397 -24.63 13.59 -5.70
C HIS A 397 -25.70 12.56 -6.13
N PRO A 398 -26.44 11.94 -5.18
CA PRO A 398 -27.41 10.89 -5.46
C PRO A 398 -28.67 11.36 -6.21
N ASP A 399 -28.94 12.67 -6.24
CA ASP A 399 -30.05 13.28 -6.99
C ASP A 399 -29.73 13.49 -8.49
N GLU A 400 -28.46 13.32 -8.90
CA GLU A 400 -28.03 13.50 -10.29
C GLU A 400 -28.21 12.23 -11.13
N PRO A 401 -28.50 12.34 -12.44
CA PRO A 401 -28.82 11.19 -13.28
C PRO A 401 -27.60 10.25 -13.42
N PRO A 402 -27.77 8.94 -13.22
CA PRO A 402 -26.66 7.98 -13.28
C PRO A 402 -26.05 7.89 -14.68
N ALA A 403 -24.75 7.63 -14.72
CA ALA A 403 -23.91 7.70 -15.92
C ALA A 403 -23.08 6.42 -16.10
N ASN A 404 -22.12 6.46 -17.04
CA ASN A 404 -21.23 5.33 -17.32
C ASN A 404 -19.77 5.77 -17.27
N VAL A 405 -18.97 4.99 -16.54
CA VAL A 405 -17.55 4.82 -16.81
C VAL A 405 -17.42 3.94 -18.05
N LEU A 406 -16.59 4.36 -19.00
CA LEU A 406 -16.35 3.57 -20.21
C LEU A 406 -15.39 2.42 -19.88
N ARG A 407 -15.79 1.17 -20.15
CA ARG A 407 -14.94 -0.02 -20.00
C ARG A 407 -15.18 -1.03 -21.12
N LEU A 408 -14.15 -1.76 -21.53
CA LEU A 408 -14.27 -2.78 -22.57
C LEU A 408 -14.82 -4.09 -21.98
N ALA A 409 -15.83 -4.67 -22.61
CA ALA A 409 -16.41 -5.94 -22.16
C ALA A 409 -15.50 -7.17 -22.41
N ALA A 410 -14.51 -7.07 -23.29
CA ALA A 410 -13.52 -8.10 -23.59
C ALA A 410 -12.30 -7.49 -24.32
N ARG A 411 -11.21 -8.25 -24.48
CA ARG A 411 -10.07 -7.87 -25.34
C ARG A 411 -10.52 -7.52 -26.77
N PRO A 412 -9.88 -6.54 -27.45
CA PRO A 412 -10.26 -6.11 -28.80
C PRO A 412 -10.39 -7.20 -29.86
N ASN A 413 -9.59 -8.28 -29.81
CA ASN A 413 -9.75 -9.44 -30.71
C ASN A 413 -11.15 -10.08 -30.59
N THR A 414 -11.64 -10.24 -29.36
CA THR A 414 -12.96 -10.84 -29.06
C THR A 414 -14.09 -9.90 -29.45
N LEU A 415 -13.91 -8.59 -29.25
CA LEU A 415 -14.89 -7.59 -29.67
C LEU A 415 -14.95 -7.46 -31.21
N ALA A 416 -13.80 -7.43 -31.90
CA ALA A 416 -13.73 -7.40 -33.36
C ALA A 416 -14.52 -8.56 -34.00
N ALA A 417 -14.35 -9.77 -33.48
CA ALA A 417 -15.09 -10.96 -33.91
C ALA A 417 -16.62 -10.81 -33.73
N ARG A 418 -17.08 -10.21 -32.62
CA ARG A 418 -18.51 -9.91 -32.39
C ARG A 418 -19.08 -8.95 -33.44
N PHE A 419 -18.30 -7.97 -33.89
CA PHE A 419 -18.67 -7.04 -34.96
C PHE A 419 -18.39 -7.55 -36.38
N SER A 420 -17.93 -8.80 -36.55
CA SER A 420 -17.49 -9.36 -37.84
C SER A 420 -16.40 -8.54 -38.54
N LEU A 421 -15.53 -7.88 -37.78
CA LEU A 421 -14.39 -7.10 -38.26
C LEU A 421 -13.08 -7.86 -38.01
N SER A 422 -12.04 -7.56 -38.78
CA SER A 422 -10.67 -7.84 -38.31
C SER A 422 -10.34 -6.96 -37.10
N ARG A 423 -9.34 -7.36 -36.30
CA ARG A 423 -8.84 -6.59 -35.17
C ARG A 423 -8.46 -5.16 -35.58
N ASP A 424 -7.76 -5.01 -36.70
CA ASP A 424 -7.19 -3.73 -37.09
C ASP A 424 -8.28 -2.77 -37.59
N GLU A 425 -9.30 -3.27 -38.29
CA GLU A 425 -10.51 -2.50 -38.63
C GLU A 425 -11.30 -2.08 -37.38
N PHE A 426 -11.45 -2.98 -36.40
CA PHE A 426 -12.08 -2.67 -35.12
C PHE A 426 -11.32 -1.59 -34.35
N LEU A 427 -9.99 -1.71 -34.24
CA LEU A 427 -9.14 -0.71 -33.59
C LEU A 427 -9.12 0.62 -34.34
N MET A 428 -9.15 0.62 -35.68
CA MET A 428 -9.29 1.84 -36.48
C MET A 428 -10.64 2.54 -36.24
N ARG A 429 -11.74 1.79 -36.17
CA ARG A 429 -13.08 2.33 -35.87
C ARG A 429 -13.14 2.88 -34.44
N LEU A 430 -12.65 2.14 -33.46
CA LEU A 430 -12.56 2.56 -32.06
C LEU A 430 -11.69 3.82 -31.91
N ALA A 431 -10.56 3.91 -32.61
CA ALA A 431 -9.72 5.09 -32.63
C ALA A 431 -10.39 6.31 -33.32
N LYS A 432 -11.31 6.11 -34.28
CA LYS A 432 -12.15 7.23 -34.79
C LYS A 432 -13.11 7.71 -33.71
N VAL A 433 -13.88 6.80 -33.12
CA VAL A 433 -14.82 7.10 -32.03
C VAL A 433 -14.12 7.88 -30.91
N ASN A 434 -12.98 7.39 -30.43
CA ASN A 434 -12.31 7.96 -29.26
C ASN A 434 -11.70 9.34 -29.55
N ARG A 435 -11.22 9.60 -30.78
CA ARG A 435 -10.84 10.96 -31.19
C ARG A 435 -12.03 11.93 -31.16
N THR A 436 -13.21 11.50 -31.60
CA THR A 436 -14.42 12.33 -31.57
C THR A 436 -14.90 12.56 -30.13
N LEU A 437 -14.93 11.52 -29.30
CA LEU A 437 -15.26 11.63 -27.87
C LEU A 437 -14.26 12.53 -27.12
N TYR A 438 -12.96 12.43 -27.41
CA TYR A 438 -11.95 13.30 -26.82
C TYR A 438 -12.11 14.76 -27.27
N ALA A 439 -12.36 15.01 -28.57
CA ALA A 439 -12.61 16.35 -29.10
C ALA A 439 -13.91 16.99 -28.56
N ALA A 440 -14.87 16.19 -28.11
CA ALA A 440 -16.02 16.65 -27.35
C ALA A 440 -15.68 16.86 -25.85
N ARG A 441 -14.92 15.94 -25.23
CA ARG A 441 -14.47 16.03 -23.83
C ARG A 441 -13.64 17.28 -23.56
N GLN A 442 -12.78 17.67 -24.49
CA GLN A 442 -11.97 18.89 -24.44
C GLN A 442 -12.80 20.20 -24.49
N LYS A 443 -14.11 20.14 -24.75
CA LYS A 443 -15.05 21.28 -24.66
C LYS A 443 -15.83 21.32 -23.34
N ARG A 444 -15.71 20.28 -22.51
CA ARG A 444 -16.20 20.28 -21.11
C ARG A 444 -15.25 21.12 -20.26
N LYS A 445 -15.64 21.45 -19.03
CA LYS A 445 -14.68 21.89 -18.02
C LYS A 445 -13.72 20.73 -17.72
N GLN A 446 -12.42 20.99 -17.67
CA GLN A 446 -11.40 19.99 -17.37
C GLN A 446 -11.16 19.88 -15.85
N PRO A 447 -10.67 18.74 -15.33
CA PRO A 447 -10.16 18.66 -13.97
C PRO A 447 -9.00 19.64 -13.77
N ARG A 448 -8.75 20.02 -12.51
CA ARG A 448 -7.59 20.84 -12.17
C ARG A 448 -6.30 20.04 -12.41
N LEU A 449 -5.32 20.67 -13.03
CA LEU A 449 -3.95 20.17 -13.13
C LEU A 449 -3.20 20.63 -11.88
N ASP A 450 -2.54 19.72 -11.17
CA ASP A 450 -1.43 20.09 -10.28
C ASP A 450 -0.16 20.15 -11.13
N ASP A 451 0.23 21.37 -11.44
CA ASP A 451 1.26 21.71 -12.41
C ASP A 451 2.68 21.73 -11.82
N LYS A 452 2.86 21.39 -10.52
CA LYS A 452 4.21 21.21 -9.95
C LYS A 452 4.89 19.97 -10.54
N ALA A 453 6.19 20.04 -10.74
CA ALA A 453 7.02 18.90 -11.10
C ALA A 453 7.69 18.33 -9.84
N LEU A 454 7.54 17.02 -9.61
CA LEU A 454 8.15 16.30 -8.49
C LEU A 454 9.29 15.41 -9.00
N ALA A 455 10.46 15.48 -8.36
CA ALA A 455 11.66 14.80 -8.82
C ALA A 455 11.50 13.26 -8.81
N GLU A 456 10.95 12.67 -7.75
CA GLU A 456 10.58 11.24 -7.71
C GLU A 456 9.79 10.81 -8.97
N TRP A 457 8.68 11.51 -9.26
CA TRP A 457 7.73 11.07 -10.30
C TRP A 457 8.25 11.37 -11.71
N ASN A 458 9.04 12.43 -11.87
CA ASN A 458 9.80 12.68 -13.10
C ASN A 458 10.81 11.55 -13.35
N GLY A 459 11.54 11.09 -12.32
CA GLY A 459 12.49 9.98 -12.43
C GLY A 459 11.86 8.65 -12.84
N LEU A 460 10.73 8.31 -12.23
CA LEU A 460 9.93 7.15 -12.64
C LEU A 460 9.46 7.28 -14.10
N THR A 461 9.02 8.48 -14.52
CA THR A 461 8.53 8.73 -15.88
C THR A 461 9.63 8.66 -16.94
N ILE A 462 10.80 9.23 -16.64
CA ILE A 462 12.02 9.12 -17.46
C ILE A 462 12.38 7.65 -17.67
N ALA A 463 12.35 6.83 -16.61
CA ALA A 463 12.62 5.40 -16.71
C ALA A 463 11.58 4.64 -17.55
N ALA A 464 10.29 4.99 -17.44
CA ALA A 464 9.22 4.40 -18.24
C ALA A 464 9.35 4.74 -19.74
N LEU A 465 9.64 6.01 -20.07
CA LEU A 465 9.86 6.48 -21.44
C LEU A 465 11.09 5.84 -22.08
N ALA A 466 12.22 5.77 -21.37
CA ALA A 466 13.43 5.12 -21.86
C ALA A 466 13.23 3.61 -22.12
N GLY A 467 12.55 2.90 -21.22
CA GLY A 467 12.20 1.49 -21.41
C GLY A 467 11.27 1.25 -22.60
N ALA A 468 10.33 2.17 -22.84
CA ALA A 468 9.43 2.11 -24.00
C ALA A 468 10.14 2.45 -25.32
N ALA A 469 11.14 3.33 -25.31
CA ALA A 469 11.99 3.61 -26.46
C ALA A 469 12.68 2.31 -26.95
N GLU A 470 13.22 1.49 -26.04
CA GLU A 470 13.78 0.18 -26.39
C GLU A 470 12.73 -0.81 -26.94
N LEU A 471 11.51 -0.82 -26.38
CA LEU A 471 10.43 -1.72 -26.79
C LEU A 471 9.91 -1.40 -28.21
N PHE A 472 9.70 -0.12 -28.51
CA PHE A 472 9.14 0.31 -29.79
C PHE A 472 10.17 0.64 -30.86
N LYS A 473 11.42 0.91 -30.47
CA LYS A 473 12.45 1.55 -31.31
C LYS A 473 11.99 2.90 -31.87
N ASP A 474 11.14 3.59 -31.10
CA ASP A 474 10.61 4.93 -31.40
C ASP A 474 11.42 5.96 -30.60
N HIS A 475 12.21 6.76 -31.31
CA HIS A 475 13.13 7.71 -30.69
C HIS A 475 12.38 8.80 -29.90
N ARG A 476 11.12 9.12 -30.23
CA ARG A 476 10.35 10.18 -29.57
C ARG A 476 10.27 10.02 -28.05
N TYR A 477 10.24 8.77 -27.57
CA TYR A 477 10.21 8.48 -26.13
C TYR A 477 11.59 8.70 -25.48
N LEU A 478 12.69 8.36 -26.16
CA LEU A 478 14.03 8.65 -25.67
C LEU A 478 14.29 10.16 -25.69
N ASP A 479 13.93 10.85 -26.78
CA ASP A 479 14.06 12.31 -26.87
C ASP A 479 13.26 13.02 -25.75
N ALA A 480 12.11 12.47 -25.35
CA ALA A 480 11.33 12.98 -24.22
C ALA A 480 11.97 12.67 -22.86
N ALA A 481 12.53 11.47 -22.67
CA ALA A 481 13.25 11.10 -21.46
C ALA A 481 14.56 11.92 -21.29
N GLU A 482 15.29 12.17 -22.38
CA GLU A 482 16.47 13.03 -22.43
C GLU A 482 16.12 14.49 -22.07
N ARG A 483 15.02 15.05 -22.62
CA ARG A 483 14.53 16.40 -22.22
C ARG A 483 14.11 16.49 -20.75
N ALA A 484 13.36 15.50 -20.25
CA ALA A 484 12.92 15.50 -18.85
C ALA A 484 14.08 15.32 -17.88
N ALA A 485 15.08 14.51 -18.22
CA ALA A 485 16.32 14.40 -17.45
C ALA A 485 17.08 15.74 -17.41
N GLN A 486 17.19 16.43 -18.55
CA GLN A 486 17.84 17.74 -18.62
C GLN A 486 17.07 18.80 -17.81
N PHE A 487 15.73 18.81 -17.87
CA PHE A 487 14.89 19.69 -17.04
C PHE A 487 15.16 19.51 -15.54
N VAL A 488 15.27 18.26 -15.05
CA VAL A 488 15.61 18.00 -13.64
C VAL A 488 17.01 18.52 -13.31
N ILE A 489 18.00 18.24 -14.16
CA ILE A 489 19.40 18.67 -13.95
C ILE A 489 19.51 20.20 -13.91
N GLU A 490 18.83 20.92 -14.81
CA GLU A 490 18.93 22.38 -14.95
C GLU A 490 18.03 23.18 -13.99
N HIS A 491 16.93 22.61 -13.50
CA HIS A 491 15.90 23.38 -12.76
C HIS A 491 15.48 22.78 -11.42
N MET A 492 15.86 21.52 -11.13
CA MET A 492 15.54 20.84 -9.87
C MET A 492 16.81 20.50 -9.08
N THR A 493 17.84 21.33 -9.17
CA THR A 493 19.11 21.23 -8.42
C THR A 493 19.41 22.52 -7.65
N ASP A 494 20.31 22.46 -6.67
CA ASP A 494 20.92 23.63 -6.03
C ASP A 494 22.34 23.92 -6.54
N ASP A 495 22.94 25.02 -6.09
CA ASP A 495 24.31 25.44 -6.48
C ASP A 495 25.41 24.40 -6.14
N ALA A 496 25.07 23.36 -5.37
CA ALA A 496 25.93 22.22 -5.02
C ALA A 496 25.49 20.92 -5.70
N SER A 497 24.69 21.00 -6.78
CA SER A 497 24.15 19.89 -7.58
C SER A 497 23.24 18.91 -6.83
N ARG A 498 22.73 19.26 -5.64
CA ARG A 498 21.79 18.41 -4.90
C ARG A 498 20.36 18.65 -5.38
N LEU A 499 19.56 17.59 -5.45
CA LEU A 499 18.18 17.70 -5.92
C LEU A 499 17.30 18.57 -5.01
N ARG A 500 16.37 19.26 -5.66
CA ARG A 500 15.16 19.86 -5.08
C ARG A 500 13.98 18.95 -5.41
N ARG A 501 13.06 18.78 -4.46
CA ARG A 501 11.91 17.88 -4.62
C ARG A 501 10.86 18.42 -5.58
N SER A 502 10.43 19.66 -5.34
CA SER A 502 9.32 20.32 -6.06
C SER A 502 9.85 21.49 -6.89
N TRP A 503 9.34 21.62 -8.11
CA TRP A 503 9.51 22.79 -8.96
C TRP A 503 8.16 23.27 -9.48
N ARG A 504 7.87 24.57 -9.38
CA ARG A 504 6.71 25.20 -10.01
C ARG A 504 6.98 26.68 -10.28
N ASP A 505 6.47 27.23 -11.38
CA ASP A 505 6.63 28.64 -11.78
C ASP A 505 8.10 29.17 -11.71
N GLY A 506 9.07 28.31 -12.07
CA GLY A 506 10.50 28.66 -12.02
C GLY A 506 11.16 28.58 -10.64
N THR A 507 10.42 28.18 -9.60
CA THR A 507 10.88 28.12 -8.21
C THR A 507 11.04 26.66 -7.77
N ALA A 508 12.21 26.32 -7.21
CA ALA A 508 12.47 25.02 -6.57
C ALA A 508 13.27 25.20 -5.27
N THR A 509 12.56 25.35 -4.15
CA THR A 509 13.14 25.66 -2.83
C THR A 509 13.26 24.44 -1.93
N ILE A 510 12.38 23.45 -2.07
CA ILE A 510 12.27 22.33 -1.14
C ILE A 510 13.40 21.32 -1.40
N PRO A 511 14.23 20.96 -0.39
CA PRO A 511 15.28 19.95 -0.55
C PRO A 511 14.72 18.58 -0.96
N GLY A 512 15.43 17.85 -1.83
CA GLY A 512 15.10 16.47 -2.16
C GLY A 512 15.23 15.52 -0.97
N VAL A 513 14.49 14.41 -1.03
CA VAL A 513 14.60 13.25 -0.13
C VAL A 513 15.20 12.03 -0.86
N LEU A 514 15.46 10.94 -0.13
CA LEU A 514 16.09 9.73 -0.68
C LEU A 514 15.40 9.19 -1.93
N GLU A 515 14.06 9.17 -1.95
CA GLU A 515 13.23 8.70 -3.06
C GLU A 515 13.40 9.55 -4.34
N ASP A 516 13.56 10.87 -4.21
CA ASP A 516 13.85 11.75 -5.36
C ASP A 516 15.18 11.35 -6.02
N SER A 517 16.23 11.23 -5.22
CA SER A 517 17.55 10.81 -5.70
C SER A 517 17.54 9.40 -6.28
N ALA A 518 16.87 8.45 -5.64
CA ALA A 518 16.80 7.06 -6.11
C ALA A 518 16.02 6.92 -7.43
N ALA A 519 14.92 7.66 -7.59
CA ALA A 519 14.11 7.63 -8.80
C ALA A 519 14.76 8.39 -9.98
N ILE A 520 15.33 9.59 -9.75
CA ILE A 520 16.10 10.30 -10.78
C ILE A 520 17.33 9.47 -11.22
N LEU A 521 18.04 8.85 -10.27
CA LEU A 521 19.15 7.93 -10.56
C LEU A 521 18.70 6.77 -11.46
N THR A 522 17.54 6.16 -11.13
CA THR A 522 16.93 5.10 -11.97
C THR A 522 16.58 5.61 -13.37
N GLY A 523 16.05 6.83 -13.49
CA GLY A 523 15.76 7.47 -14.77
C GLY A 523 17.00 7.71 -15.62
N LEU A 524 18.06 8.29 -15.03
CA LEU A 524 19.33 8.55 -15.72
C LEU A 524 20.01 7.26 -16.20
N LEU A 525 19.99 6.20 -15.40
CA LEU A 525 20.51 4.88 -15.78
C LEU A 525 19.68 4.23 -16.90
N ALA A 526 18.36 4.43 -16.89
CA ALA A 526 17.49 3.97 -17.98
C ALA A 526 17.75 4.73 -19.30
N VAL A 527 17.90 6.06 -19.25
CA VAL A 527 18.28 6.87 -20.43
C VAL A 527 19.66 6.46 -20.96
N HIS A 528 20.64 6.23 -20.07
CA HIS A 528 21.95 5.71 -20.45
C HIS A 528 21.83 4.36 -21.19
N ARG A 529 21.10 3.39 -20.61
CA ARG A 529 20.86 2.06 -21.21
C ARG A 529 20.17 2.16 -22.59
N ALA A 530 19.13 2.98 -22.71
CA ALA A 530 18.40 3.19 -23.96
C ALA A 530 19.24 3.92 -25.03
N ALA A 531 20.06 4.90 -24.65
CA ALA A 531 20.97 5.59 -25.56
C ALA A 531 22.08 4.67 -26.09
N LEU A 532 22.65 3.80 -25.24
CA LEU A 532 23.57 2.76 -25.72
C LEU A 532 22.88 1.77 -26.66
N ALA A 533 21.63 1.35 -26.35
CA ALA A 533 20.86 0.45 -27.20
C ALA A 533 20.52 1.05 -28.58
N ARG A 534 20.16 2.34 -28.64
CA ARG A 534 20.00 3.12 -29.89
C ARG A 534 21.28 3.12 -30.71
N ASP A 535 22.41 3.36 -30.06
CA ASP A 535 23.73 3.42 -30.67
C ASP A 535 24.33 2.02 -31.02
N GLY A 536 23.62 0.92 -30.70
CA GLY A 536 24.08 -0.46 -30.92
C GLY A 536 25.22 -0.92 -30.00
N LYS A 537 25.44 -0.22 -28.89
CA LYS A 537 26.52 -0.48 -27.91
C LYS A 537 26.01 -1.35 -26.75
N PRO A 538 26.75 -2.38 -26.30
CA PRO A 538 26.40 -3.11 -25.10
C PRO A 538 26.52 -2.24 -23.83
N LEU A 539 25.73 -2.55 -22.81
CA LEU A 539 25.85 -1.93 -21.49
C LEU A 539 27.23 -2.23 -20.89
N GLY A 540 27.81 -1.28 -20.15
CA GLY A 540 29.15 -1.42 -19.57
C GLY A 540 30.32 -1.25 -20.56
N THR A 541 30.10 -0.93 -21.84
CA THR A 541 31.21 -0.72 -22.80
C THR A 541 31.54 0.75 -23.09
N ALA A 542 30.70 1.70 -22.66
CA ALA A 542 30.90 3.13 -22.88
C ALA A 542 30.14 3.96 -21.82
N SER A 543 30.60 5.17 -21.53
CA SER A 543 29.84 6.16 -20.75
C SER A 543 28.91 6.99 -21.64
N THR A 544 27.91 7.60 -21.03
CA THR A 544 27.17 8.75 -21.58
C THR A 544 27.05 9.81 -20.49
N PRO A 545 26.78 11.10 -20.82
CA PRO A 545 26.65 12.14 -19.79
C PRO A 545 25.63 11.81 -18.69
N TYR A 546 24.56 11.09 -19.02
CA TYR A 546 23.57 10.64 -18.04
C TYR A 546 24.12 9.61 -17.04
N LEU A 547 25.09 8.78 -17.41
CA LEU A 547 25.80 7.90 -16.46
C LEU A 547 26.70 8.70 -15.52
N GLU A 548 27.37 9.75 -16.02
CA GLU A 548 28.19 10.64 -15.20
C GLU A 548 27.34 11.42 -14.18
N HIS A 549 26.17 11.93 -14.59
CA HIS A 549 25.20 12.54 -13.68
C HIS A 549 24.60 11.53 -12.68
N ALA A 550 24.35 10.28 -13.11
CA ALA A 550 23.91 9.20 -12.23
C ALA A 550 24.95 8.91 -11.12
N ILE A 551 26.23 8.78 -11.49
CA ILE A 551 27.31 8.53 -10.53
C ILE A 551 27.45 9.71 -9.55
N ALA A 552 27.39 10.95 -10.02
CA ALA A 552 27.41 12.14 -9.16
C ALA A 552 26.22 12.18 -8.19
N LEU A 553 24.99 11.97 -8.69
CA LEU A 553 23.79 11.96 -7.85
C LEU A 553 23.82 10.86 -6.80
N HIS A 554 24.31 9.66 -7.14
CA HIS A 554 24.55 8.59 -6.17
C HIS A 554 25.55 9.02 -5.08
N GLN A 555 26.65 9.70 -5.42
CA GLN A 555 27.62 10.20 -4.43
C GLN A 555 27.00 11.25 -3.49
N HIS A 556 26.18 12.18 -4.02
CA HIS A 556 25.39 13.09 -3.20
C HIS A 556 24.44 12.32 -2.27
N ALA A 557 23.66 11.37 -2.80
CA ALA A 557 22.71 10.60 -2.01
C ALA A 557 23.39 9.77 -0.89
N ARG A 558 24.54 9.16 -1.18
CA ARG A 558 25.35 8.41 -0.20
C ARG A 558 25.87 9.30 0.93
N THR A 559 26.13 10.58 0.63
CA THR A 559 26.62 11.58 1.59
C THR A 559 25.47 12.14 2.44
N ASP A 560 24.39 12.58 1.80
CA ASP A 560 23.27 13.28 2.41
C ASP A 560 22.34 12.33 3.20
N PHE A 561 22.07 11.14 2.67
CA PHE A 561 21.06 10.20 3.19
C PHE A 561 21.64 8.95 3.85
N GLY A 562 22.89 8.56 3.54
CA GLY A 562 23.53 7.39 4.15
C GLY A 562 23.61 7.47 5.68
N ALA A 563 23.65 6.31 6.34
CA ALA A 563 23.96 6.22 7.76
C ALA A 563 25.38 6.74 8.05
N GLN A 564 25.53 7.55 9.09
CA GLN A 564 26.81 8.10 9.52
C GLN A 564 27.07 7.79 11.01
N GLY A 565 28.32 7.55 11.38
CA GLY A 565 28.79 7.46 12.78
C GLY A 565 28.96 6.05 13.36
N ASN A 566 28.17 5.06 12.93
CA ASN A 566 28.26 3.68 13.45
C ASN A 566 28.95 2.73 12.46
N ALA A 567 30.03 2.08 12.90
CA ALA A 567 30.71 1.05 12.11
C ALA A 567 29.80 -0.18 11.92
N GLY A 568 29.29 -0.37 10.70
CA GLY A 568 28.40 -1.48 10.33
C GLY A 568 26.99 -1.04 9.92
N ASP A 569 26.54 0.15 10.30
CA ASP A 569 25.29 0.69 9.74
C ASP A 569 25.53 1.17 8.30
N THR A 570 24.72 0.65 7.39
CA THR A 570 24.90 0.71 5.94
C THR A 570 23.58 0.97 5.21
N GLY A 571 22.52 1.30 5.96
CA GLY A 571 21.25 1.75 5.41
C GLY A 571 21.26 3.23 5.02
N TYR A 572 20.14 3.67 4.46
CA TYR A 572 19.85 5.07 4.17
C TYR A 572 18.68 5.54 5.05
N HIS A 573 18.64 6.85 5.32
CA HIS A 573 17.53 7.56 5.92
C HIS A 573 16.79 8.36 4.83
N ASP A 574 15.51 8.64 5.05
CA ASP A 574 14.67 9.31 4.06
C ASP A 574 15.08 10.79 3.87
N THR A 575 15.60 11.41 4.92
CA THR A 575 16.00 12.83 4.98
C THR A 575 17.47 13.01 5.32
N ARG A 576 18.00 14.23 5.10
CA ARG A 576 19.36 14.61 5.52
C ARG A 576 19.54 14.66 7.04
N ALA A 577 20.80 14.55 7.48
CA ALA A 577 21.16 14.62 8.90
C ALA A 577 21.03 16.02 9.53
N ASP A 578 21.01 17.10 8.72
CA ASP A 578 20.89 18.50 9.16
C ASP A 578 19.44 19.02 9.20
N ARG A 579 18.47 18.12 9.36
CA ARG A 579 17.02 18.44 9.36
C ARG A 579 16.49 18.44 10.81
N GLU A 580 16.49 19.60 11.43
CA GLU A 580 16.08 19.80 12.84
C GLU A 580 14.55 19.86 13.06
N ASP A 581 13.74 19.94 12.00
CA ASP A 581 12.26 20.03 12.06
C ASP A 581 11.54 18.69 12.21
N LEU A 582 12.24 17.58 12.50
CA LEU A 582 11.66 16.25 12.63
C LEU A 582 12.17 15.56 13.90
N PHE A 583 11.24 15.10 14.77
CA PHE A 583 11.62 14.39 16.01
C PHE A 583 12.11 12.94 15.77
N VAL A 584 12.05 12.44 14.53
CA VAL A 584 12.63 11.17 14.07
C VAL A 584 13.22 11.35 12.67
N ARG A 585 14.43 10.84 12.44
CA ARG A 585 15.03 10.72 11.09
C ARG A 585 14.71 9.35 10.50
N SER A 586 13.53 9.22 9.90
CA SER A 586 12.95 7.97 9.37
C SER A 586 13.87 7.22 8.40
N ARG A 587 13.70 5.89 8.36
CA ARG A 587 14.30 4.94 7.42
C ARG A 587 13.19 4.09 6.82
N THR A 588 12.54 4.57 5.76
CA THR A 588 11.42 3.84 5.15
C THR A 588 11.94 2.59 4.44
N THR A 589 11.42 1.44 4.85
CA THR A 589 11.79 0.09 4.37
C THR A 589 10.66 -0.65 3.67
N TYR A 590 9.44 -0.08 3.71
CA TYR A 590 8.21 -0.66 3.19
C TYR A 590 7.75 0.07 1.93
N ASP A 591 7.34 -0.69 0.91
CA ASP A 591 6.86 -0.16 -0.35
C ASP A 591 5.37 0.24 -0.23
N GLY A 592 5.00 1.39 -0.79
CA GLY A 592 3.65 1.96 -0.72
C GLY A 592 2.98 2.05 -2.11
N ALA A 593 2.33 3.19 -2.39
CA ALA A 593 1.86 3.50 -3.75
C ALA A 593 3.04 3.64 -4.74
N THR A 594 4.18 4.13 -4.26
CA THR A 594 5.48 4.03 -4.92
C THR A 594 6.41 3.11 -4.10
N PRO A 595 7.40 2.44 -4.73
CA PRO A 595 8.44 1.70 -4.00
C PRO A 595 9.32 2.67 -3.18
N CYS A 596 9.70 2.27 -1.97
CA CYS A 596 10.42 3.17 -1.07
C CYS A 596 11.82 3.53 -1.57
N GLY A 597 12.30 4.74 -1.22
CA GLY A 597 13.62 5.24 -1.64
C GLY A 597 14.78 4.26 -1.38
N SER A 598 14.73 3.51 -0.28
CA SER A 598 15.70 2.46 0.04
C SER A 598 15.67 1.28 -0.94
N SER A 599 14.48 0.77 -1.31
CA SER A 599 14.34 -0.36 -2.24
C SER A 599 14.65 0.06 -3.70
N VAL A 600 14.35 1.31 -4.07
CA VAL A 600 14.76 1.90 -5.35
C VAL A 600 16.27 2.12 -5.41
N MET A 601 16.89 2.67 -4.36
CA MET A 601 18.36 2.86 -4.29
C MET A 601 19.10 1.52 -4.38
N LEU A 602 18.60 0.48 -3.70
CA LEU A 602 19.14 -0.87 -3.82
C LEU A 602 19.08 -1.40 -5.27
N HIS A 603 17.96 -1.20 -5.97
CA HIS A 603 17.86 -1.53 -7.39
C HIS A 603 18.83 -0.70 -8.25
N ALA A 604 19.00 0.59 -7.95
CA ALA A 604 19.87 1.50 -8.70
C ALA A 604 21.37 1.20 -8.53
N LEU A 605 21.79 0.73 -7.36
CA LEU A 605 23.16 0.22 -7.14
C LEU A 605 23.46 -1.01 -8.02
N LEU A 606 22.49 -1.91 -8.18
CA LEU A 606 22.62 -3.05 -9.12
C LEU A 606 22.67 -2.59 -10.58
N ASP A 607 21.88 -1.58 -10.97
CA ASP A 607 21.95 -0.98 -12.32
C ASP A 607 23.28 -0.23 -12.56
N LEU A 608 23.86 0.41 -11.53
CA LEU A 608 25.23 0.98 -11.59
C LEU A 608 26.29 -0.12 -11.76
N ALA A 609 26.15 -1.27 -11.08
CA ALA A 609 27.03 -2.42 -11.24
C ALA A 609 26.90 -3.10 -12.63
N GLU A 610 25.75 -3.00 -13.28
CA GLU A 610 25.55 -3.41 -14.67
C GLU A 610 26.16 -2.40 -15.66
N ALA A 611 26.04 -1.10 -15.39
CA ALA A 611 26.55 -0.02 -16.25
C ALA A 611 28.06 0.27 -16.09
N ALA A 612 28.69 -0.19 -15.01
CA ALA A 612 30.10 0.05 -14.72
C ALA A 612 31.04 -0.45 -15.82
N THR A 613 31.89 0.45 -16.33
CA THR A 613 32.81 0.19 -17.45
C THR A 613 34.12 -0.49 -17.03
N ASN A 614 34.33 -0.72 -15.73
CA ASN A 614 35.49 -1.41 -15.19
C ASN A 614 35.12 -2.31 -13.99
N PRO A 615 35.91 -3.36 -13.69
CA PRO A 615 35.58 -4.31 -12.63
C PRO A 615 35.59 -3.74 -11.19
N ALA A 616 36.35 -2.66 -10.94
CA ALA A 616 36.51 -2.11 -9.58
C ALA A 616 35.27 -1.32 -9.15
N ASP A 617 34.76 -0.44 -10.01
CA ASP A 617 33.46 0.22 -9.80
C ASP A 617 32.33 -0.81 -9.73
N LYS A 618 32.37 -1.85 -10.57
CA LYS A 618 31.38 -2.94 -10.52
C LYS A 618 31.36 -3.66 -9.17
N SER A 619 32.53 -4.00 -8.60
CA SER A 619 32.59 -4.57 -7.25
C SER A 619 31.98 -3.60 -6.24
N ARG A 620 32.47 -2.36 -6.19
CA ARG A 620 32.00 -1.36 -5.20
C ARG A 620 30.46 -1.24 -5.18
N TYR A 621 29.82 -1.13 -6.34
CA TYR A 621 28.37 -1.00 -6.41
C TYR A 621 27.61 -2.29 -5.99
N LEU A 622 28.19 -3.48 -6.21
CA LEU A 622 27.65 -4.74 -5.67
C LEU A 622 27.85 -4.84 -4.15
N ASP A 623 29.02 -4.43 -3.65
CA ASP A 623 29.36 -4.43 -2.23
C ASP A 623 28.45 -3.45 -1.45
N GLU A 624 28.19 -2.26 -2.00
CA GLU A 624 27.21 -1.30 -1.49
C GLU A 624 25.76 -1.83 -1.57
N ALA A 625 25.39 -2.55 -2.64
CA ALA A 625 24.07 -3.18 -2.75
C ALA A 625 23.87 -4.30 -1.70
N VAL A 626 24.88 -5.15 -1.48
CA VAL A 626 24.85 -6.19 -0.45
C VAL A 626 24.77 -5.58 0.95
N ALA A 627 25.47 -4.47 1.19
CA ALA A 627 25.40 -3.74 2.45
C ALA A 627 24.01 -3.13 2.70
N LEU A 628 23.41 -2.48 1.69
CA LEU A 628 22.04 -1.95 1.81
C LEU A 628 20.99 -3.07 1.97
N LEU A 629 21.12 -4.19 1.25
CA LEU A 629 20.26 -5.36 1.44
C LEU A 629 20.39 -5.92 2.88
N ARG A 630 21.60 -5.95 3.44
CA ARG A 630 21.85 -6.36 4.84
C ARG A 630 21.15 -5.41 5.83
N ALA A 631 21.14 -4.11 5.57
CA ALA A 631 20.42 -3.13 6.40
C ALA A 631 18.88 -3.25 6.27
N LEU A 632 18.36 -3.76 5.15
CA LEU A 632 16.94 -4.01 4.89
C LEU A 632 16.47 -5.40 5.33
N SER A 633 17.39 -6.34 5.59
CA SER A 633 17.06 -7.75 5.81
C SER A 633 16.10 -8.03 6.99
N PRO A 634 16.09 -7.27 8.11
CA PRO A 634 15.14 -7.51 9.20
C PRO A 634 13.69 -7.17 8.80
N ALA A 635 13.48 -6.11 8.03
CA ALA A 635 12.17 -5.76 7.50
C ALA A 635 11.69 -6.81 6.47
N LEU A 636 12.60 -7.22 5.58
CA LEU A 636 12.38 -8.24 4.56
C LEU A 636 12.00 -9.60 5.17
N SER A 637 12.75 -10.06 6.18
CA SER A 637 12.46 -11.32 6.84
C SER A 637 11.17 -11.29 7.68
N ARG A 638 10.81 -10.12 8.24
CA ARG A 638 9.56 -9.89 8.98
C ARG A 638 8.33 -9.93 8.07
N ASP A 639 8.32 -9.16 6.99
CA ASP A 639 7.24 -9.22 5.99
C ASP A 639 7.75 -9.00 4.55
N PRO A 640 8.05 -10.09 3.81
CA PRO A 640 8.50 -10.00 2.42
C PRO A 640 7.52 -9.32 1.46
N LEU A 641 6.21 -9.29 1.78
CA LEU A 641 5.20 -8.70 0.90
C LEU A 641 5.18 -7.18 1.01
N ALA A 642 5.29 -6.64 2.23
CA ALA A 642 5.39 -5.20 2.45
C ALA A 642 6.74 -4.60 1.97
N THR A 643 7.77 -5.43 1.78
CA THR A 643 9.09 -5.01 1.25
C THR A 643 9.39 -5.61 -0.13
N VAL A 644 8.37 -5.86 -0.95
CA VAL A 644 8.47 -6.70 -2.16
C VAL A 644 9.53 -6.25 -3.16
N ASN A 645 9.80 -4.94 -3.29
CA ASN A 645 10.82 -4.43 -4.21
C ASN A 645 12.25 -4.67 -3.65
N SER A 646 12.40 -4.78 -2.33
CA SER A 646 13.65 -5.25 -1.70
C SER A 646 13.84 -6.77 -1.90
N VAL A 647 12.77 -7.58 -1.83
CA VAL A 647 12.80 -9.01 -2.18
C VAL A 647 13.15 -9.21 -3.66
N ARG A 648 12.64 -8.34 -4.53
CA ARG A 648 12.94 -8.30 -5.96
C ARG A 648 14.42 -7.96 -6.24
N ALA A 649 15.05 -7.13 -5.42
CA ALA A 649 16.49 -6.87 -5.51
C ALA A 649 17.35 -8.05 -4.99
N LEU A 650 16.96 -8.69 -3.88
CA LEU A 650 17.55 -9.96 -3.43
C LEU A 650 17.50 -11.03 -4.54
N LEU A 651 16.37 -11.13 -5.25
CA LEU A 651 16.18 -12.02 -6.39
C LEU A 651 17.09 -11.68 -7.60
N ARG A 652 17.45 -10.42 -7.83
CA ARG A 652 18.47 -10.04 -8.83
C ARG A 652 19.88 -10.48 -8.40
N LEU A 653 20.21 -10.31 -7.12
CA LEU A 653 21.51 -10.70 -6.56
C LEU A 653 21.73 -12.22 -6.64
N LEU A 654 20.73 -13.02 -6.24
CA LEU A 654 20.77 -14.50 -6.34
C LEU A 654 20.96 -15.02 -7.79
N ALA A 655 20.51 -14.27 -8.80
CA ALA A 655 20.70 -14.61 -10.21
C ALA A 655 22.07 -14.18 -10.77
N THR A 656 22.66 -13.14 -10.19
CA THR A 656 23.93 -12.56 -10.65
C THR A 656 25.13 -13.41 -10.23
N ASP A 657 25.08 -13.99 -9.04
CA ASP A 657 26.18 -14.76 -8.46
C ASP A 657 25.92 -16.27 -8.48
N ARG A 658 26.20 -16.91 -9.63
CA ARG A 658 26.14 -18.38 -9.77
C ARG A 658 27.18 -19.14 -8.93
N SER A 659 28.18 -18.44 -8.37
CA SER A 659 29.19 -19.02 -7.48
C SER A 659 28.74 -19.08 -6.02
N ARG A 660 27.78 -18.23 -5.61
CA ARG A 660 27.16 -18.25 -4.27
C ARG A 660 25.82 -19.00 -4.21
N GLN A 661 25.40 -19.65 -5.29
CA GLN A 661 24.15 -20.46 -5.30
C GLN A 661 24.23 -21.73 -4.43
N ASP A 662 25.42 -22.20 -4.06
CA ASP A 662 25.63 -23.29 -3.10
C ASP A 662 25.62 -22.82 -1.62
N THR A 663 25.37 -21.54 -1.35
CA THR A 663 25.19 -20.97 0.00
C THR A 663 23.78 -20.41 0.17
N ASP A 664 22.93 -21.07 0.96
CA ASP A 664 21.50 -20.77 1.12
C ASP A 664 21.15 -19.38 1.73
N THR A 665 22.13 -18.61 2.21
CA THR A 665 21.91 -17.28 2.81
C THR A 665 23.02 -16.27 2.48
N PHE A 666 22.64 -14.99 2.33
CA PHE A 666 23.60 -13.87 2.27
C PHE A 666 24.14 -13.54 3.68
N THR A 667 25.18 -14.26 4.12
CA THR A 667 25.69 -14.14 5.51
C THR A 667 27.20 -13.91 5.68
N THR A 668 28.05 -14.17 4.68
CA THR A 668 29.52 -14.24 4.88
C THR A 668 30.37 -13.40 3.92
N ILE A 669 31.09 -12.42 4.47
CA ILE A 669 32.46 -12.01 4.05
C ILE A 669 33.22 -11.59 5.33
N ASP A 670 34.30 -12.32 5.61
CA ASP A 670 35.55 -12.03 6.33
C ASP A 670 35.56 -11.00 7.48
N THR A 671 35.80 -11.51 8.71
CA THR A 671 36.62 -10.82 9.72
C THR A 671 38.10 -11.14 9.49
N PRO A 672 39.06 -10.23 9.74
CA PRO A 672 40.49 -10.51 9.56
C PRO A 672 41.01 -11.62 10.48
N ASP A 673 42.09 -12.29 10.05
CA ASP A 673 42.73 -13.37 10.82
C ASP A 673 43.10 -12.94 12.24
N THR A 674 42.57 -13.68 13.23
CA THR A 674 43.08 -13.71 14.61
C THR A 674 43.40 -15.15 14.97
N GLU A 675 44.62 -15.37 15.49
CA GLU A 675 45.27 -16.69 15.61
C GLU A 675 44.55 -17.70 16.52
N ASP A 676 44.87 -18.99 16.35
CA ASP A 676 44.29 -20.14 17.04
C ASP A 676 44.13 -19.96 18.57
N THR A 677 42.89 -20.01 19.05
CA THR A 677 42.56 -20.44 20.40
C THR A 677 41.52 -21.56 20.34
N HIS A 678 41.91 -22.77 20.77
CA HIS A 678 40.99 -23.91 20.85
C HIS A 678 39.91 -23.68 21.93
N GLU A 679 38.66 -23.54 21.51
CA GLU A 679 37.50 -23.85 22.35
C GLU A 679 36.76 -25.10 21.81
N GLU A 680 36.09 -25.81 22.71
CA GLU A 680 35.53 -27.15 22.42
C GLU A 680 34.26 -27.08 21.55
N PRO A 681 33.97 -28.12 20.74
CA PRO A 681 32.82 -28.12 19.85
C PRO A 681 31.50 -28.08 20.65
N CYS A 682 30.80 -26.95 20.55
CA CYS A 682 29.42 -26.83 21.02
C CYS A 682 28.54 -27.85 20.26
N PRO A 683 27.71 -28.65 20.94
CA PRO A 683 26.96 -29.72 20.30
C PRO A 683 25.91 -29.18 19.31
N GLU A 684 25.75 -29.90 18.20
CA GLU A 684 24.76 -29.61 17.16
C GLU A 684 23.35 -29.43 17.76
N SER A 685 22.72 -28.28 17.52
CA SER A 685 21.34 -28.04 17.94
C SER A 685 20.39 -28.67 16.93
N PRO A 686 19.54 -29.65 17.32
CA PRO A 686 18.67 -30.34 16.38
C PRO A 686 17.51 -29.44 15.92
N ASP A 687 17.29 -29.39 14.61
CA ASP A 687 16.18 -28.67 13.96
C ASP A 687 14.83 -29.36 14.24
N THR A 688 14.27 -29.08 15.42
CA THR A 688 12.96 -29.58 15.85
C THR A 688 12.19 -28.54 16.67
N SER A 689 10.96 -28.25 16.27
CA SER A 689 9.98 -27.55 17.12
C SER A 689 9.73 -28.36 18.41
N PRO A 690 9.64 -27.73 19.60
CA PRO A 690 9.37 -28.45 20.85
C PRO A 690 7.95 -29.03 20.93
N VAL A 691 7.05 -28.64 20.01
CA VAL A 691 5.74 -29.26 19.81
C VAL A 691 5.56 -29.55 18.31
N GLU A 692 5.19 -30.78 17.99
CA GLU A 692 4.85 -31.24 16.63
C GLU A 692 3.39 -31.71 16.61
N ILE A 693 2.62 -31.29 15.61
CA ILE A 693 1.19 -31.64 15.47
C ILE A 693 0.98 -32.40 14.15
N TYR A 694 0.32 -33.55 14.23
CA TYR A 694 -0.04 -34.37 13.07
C TYR A 694 -1.55 -34.63 13.05
N SER A 695 -2.16 -34.59 11.86
CA SER A 695 -3.52 -35.08 11.62
C SER A 695 -3.49 -36.57 11.23
N GLU A 696 -4.46 -37.37 11.66
CA GLU A 696 -4.60 -38.77 11.22
C GLU A 696 -5.09 -38.91 9.75
N GLY A 697 -5.41 -37.80 9.07
CA GLY A 697 -5.82 -37.82 7.66
C GLY A 697 -5.55 -36.53 6.88
N GLU A 698 -5.31 -36.68 5.57
CA GLU A 698 -5.01 -35.59 4.63
C GLU A 698 -6.27 -34.81 4.15
N THR A 699 -7.48 -35.29 4.46
CA THR A 699 -8.73 -34.69 3.96
C THR A 699 -9.89 -34.92 4.94
N LEU A 700 -10.59 -33.84 5.32
CA LEU A 700 -11.78 -33.89 6.18
C LEU A 700 -13.04 -33.53 5.39
N HIS A 701 -13.98 -34.47 5.28
CA HIS A 701 -15.23 -34.26 4.54
C HIS A 701 -16.38 -33.85 5.48
N LEU A 702 -16.72 -32.56 5.46
CA LEU A 702 -17.85 -32.00 6.23
C LEU A 702 -19.18 -32.19 5.48
N ALA A 703 -20.26 -32.43 6.23
CA ALA A 703 -21.63 -32.49 5.71
C ALA A 703 -22.56 -31.66 6.63
N PRO A 704 -23.56 -30.91 6.10
CA PRO A 704 -24.33 -29.95 6.91
C PRO A 704 -25.03 -30.54 8.14
N ASP A 705 -25.46 -31.80 8.05
CA ASP A 705 -26.32 -32.44 9.07
C ASP A 705 -25.55 -33.36 10.03
N LYS A 706 -24.21 -33.40 9.97
CA LYS A 706 -23.39 -34.28 10.81
C LYS A 706 -22.06 -33.64 11.22
N PRO A 707 -21.66 -33.72 12.50
CA PRO A 707 -20.27 -33.46 12.87
C PRO A 707 -19.35 -34.49 12.19
N ALA A 708 -18.15 -34.04 11.82
CA ALA A 708 -17.05 -34.90 11.43
C ALA A 708 -16.01 -34.89 12.55
N GLU A 709 -15.53 -36.07 12.91
CA GLU A 709 -14.50 -36.27 13.95
C GLU A 709 -13.13 -36.43 13.26
N THR A 710 -12.07 -35.89 13.87
CA THR A 710 -10.69 -36.03 13.39
C THR A 710 -9.73 -36.00 14.56
N MET A 711 -8.71 -36.87 14.57
CA MET A 711 -7.76 -36.96 15.67
C MET A 711 -6.49 -36.18 15.35
N LEU A 712 -6.06 -35.35 16.31
CA LEU A 712 -4.77 -34.65 16.28
C LEU A 712 -3.80 -35.31 17.25
N LEU A 713 -2.69 -35.84 16.72
CA LEU A 713 -1.58 -36.34 17.53
C LEU A 713 -0.63 -35.17 17.84
N VAL A 714 -0.45 -34.85 19.12
CA VAL A 714 0.48 -33.81 19.57
C VAL A 714 1.68 -34.48 20.25
N ARG A 715 2.84 -34.42 19.59
CA ARG A 715 4.13 -34.80 20.19
C ARG A 715 4.73 -33.56 20.86
N ILE A 716 5.17 -33.73 22.10
CA ILE A 716 5.77 -32.68 22.94
C ILE A 716 7.16 -33.16 23.33
N ALA A 717 8.18 -32.31 23.19
CA ALA A 717 9.55 -32.65 23.56
C ALA A 717 9.70 -32.84 25.08
N ASP A 718 10.59 -33.75 25.50
CA ASP A 718 10.82 -34.01 26.92
C ASP A 718 11.32 -32.74 27.63
N GLY A 719 10.66 -32.39 28.75
CA GLY A 719 10.85 -31.13 29.48
C GLY A 719 9.82 -30.03 29.17
N TYR A 720 9.05 -30.17 28.09
CA TYR A 720 7.99 -29.25 27.69
C TYR A 720 6.61 -29.77 28.12
N HIS A 721 5.61 -28.89 28.20
CA HIS A 721 4.22 -29.29 28.47
C HIS A 721 3.22 -28.38 27.75
N VAL A 722 2.06 -28.93 27.41
CA VAL A 722 0.91 -28.18 26.88
C VAL A 722 -0.28 -28.38 27.80
N THR A 723 -0.90 -27.28 28.22
CA THR A 723 -2.05 -27.24 29.11
C THR A 723 -3.32 -27.07 28.28
N ALA A 724 -4.15 -28.11 28.22
CA ALA A 724 -5.51 -27.98 27.72
C ALA A 724 -6.33 -27.19 28.76
N ALA A 725 -6.58 -25.91 28.48
CA ALA A 725 -7.52 -25.12 29.26
C ALA A 725 -8.95 -25.56 28.93
N ASP A 726 -9.78 -25.72 29.96
CA ASP A 726 -11.22 -25.89 29.79
C ASP A 726 -11.81 -24.59 29.21
N PRO A 727 -12.44 -24.60 28.00
CA PRO A 727 -13.00 -23.41 27.39
C PRO A 727 -14.19 -22.80 28.14
N HIS A 728 -14.60 -23.39 29.27
CA HIS A 728 -15.63 -22.86 30.18
C HIS A 728 -15.07 -22.27 31.50
N ALA A 729 -13.74 -22.20 31.67
CA ALA A 729 -13.09 -21.64 32.86
C ALA A 729 -13.06 -20.10 32.90
N GLY A 730 -14.23 -19.45 33.01
CA GLY A 730 -14.36 -17.99 33.04
C GLY A 730 -13.76 -17.29 34.27
N ASP A 731 -13.08 -16.16 34.02
CA ASP A 731 -12.73 -15.06 34.96
C ASP A 731 -12.06 -15.42 36.31
N LYS A 732 -11.36 -16.57 36.42
CA LYS A 732 -10.77 -17.02 37.70
C LYS A 732 -9.32 -17.51 37.66
N ALA A 733 -8.52 -17.05 36.71
CA ALA A 733 -7.06 -17.02 36.87
C ALA A 733 -6.67 -15.74 37.64
N SER A 734 -6.34 -15.87 38.94
CA SER A 734 -6.06 -14.71 39.81
C SER A 734 -4.59 -14.24 39.81
N ASP A 735 -3.82 -14.64 38.78
CA ASP A 735 -2.43 -14.24 38.58
C ASP A 735 -2.16 -14.06 37.06
N PRO A 736 -1.91 -12.83 36.58
CA PRO A 736 -1.60 -12.58 35.18
C PRO A 736 -0.32 -13.28 34.68
N ALA A 737 0.63 -13.60 35.56
CA ALA A 737 1.85 -14.32 35.18
C ALA A 737 1.61 -15.82 34.90
N LEU A 738 0.42 -16.34 35.23
CA LEU A 738 -0.02 -17.71 34.97
C LEU A 738 -1.18 -17.78 33.97
N ALA A 739 -1.42 -16.72 33.20
CA ALA A 739 -2.40 -16.68 32.11
C ALA A 739 -1.91 -17.50 30.89
N LEU A 740 -2.01 -18.82 30.99
CA LEU A 740 -1.59 -19.76 29.95
C LEU A 740 -2.52 -19.69 28.72
N THR A 741 -1.94 -19.42 27.55
CA THR A 741 -2.68 -19.38 26.28
C THR A 741 -3.18 -20.77 25.91
N PRO A 742 -4.47 -20.97 25.58
CA PRO A 742 -5.00 -22.28 25.22
C PRO A 742 -4.44 -22.77 23.88
N PHE A 743 -4.36 -24.10 23.74
CA PHE A 743 -4.28 -24.76 22.43
C PHE A 743 -5.52 -24.41 21.60
N ARG A 744 -5.33 -23.90 20.38
CA ARG A 744 -6.42 -23.43 19.50
C ARG A 744 -6.50 -24.28 18.25
N VAL A 745 -7.72 -24.59 17.80
CA VAL A 745 -7.99 -25.26 16.53
C VAL A 745 -8.97 -24.41 15.72
N HIS A 746 -8.63 -24.12 14.46
CA HIS A 746 -9.40 -23.25 13.57
C HIS A 746 -9.58 -23.90 12.19
N MET A 747 -10.75 -23.70 11.58
CA MET A 747 -10.94 -23.94 10.14
C MET A 747 -10.36 -22.76 9.34
N ILE A 748 -9.60 -23.05 8.29
CA ILE A 748 -9.01 -22.05 7.39
C ILE A 748 -9.49 -22.32 5.95
N GLY A 749 -9.87 -21.24 5.24
CA GLY A 749 -10.25 -21.29 3.81
C GLY A 749 -11.50 -22.11 3.47
N GLY A 750 -12.21 -22.67 4.47
CA GLY A 750 -13.31 -23.62 4.26
C GLY A 750 -12.87 -25.03 3.84
N THR A 751 -11.56 -25.29 3.73
CA THR A 751 -10.99 -26.54 3.20
C THR A 751 -9.89 -27.16 4.07
N GLY A 752 -9.29 -26.40 4.98
CA GLY A 752 -8.23 -26.86 5.88
C GLY A 752 -8.57 -26.64 7.36
N LEU A 753 -7.83 -27.36 8.22
CA LEU A 753 -7.92 -27.26 9.68
C LEU A 753 -6.50 -27.04 10.21
N ALA A 754 -6.32 -25.99 11.01
CA ALA A 754 -5.03 -25.58 11.55
C ALA A 754 -5.09 -25.53 13.08
N ALA A 755 -4.05 -26.07 13.72
CA ALA A 755 -3.90 -26.10 15.16
C ALA A 755 -2.68 -25.25 15.57
N TYR A 756 -2.84 -24.46 16.64
CA TYR A 756 -1.86 -23.50 17.14
C TYR A 756 -1.61 -23.73 18.63
N ALA A 757 -0.34 -23.84 18.99
CA ALA A 757 0.13 -23.87 20.36
C ALA A 757 1.11 -22.71 20.57
N ASP A 758 0.67 -21.65 21.26
CA ASP A 758 1.53 -20.52 21.58
C ASP A 758 2.43 -20.91 22.76
N TYR A 759 3.75 -20.97 22.56
CA TYR A 759 4.70 -21.37 23.59
C TYR A 759 5.58 -20.18 24.03
N PRO A 760 5.16 -19.39 25.04
CA PRO A 760 6.00 -18.33 25.60
C PRO A 760 7.20 -18.92 26.35
N THR A 761 8.30 -18.16 26.43
CA THR A 761 9.55 -18.57 27.05
C THR A 761 9.42 -18.69 28.58
N GLY A 762 8.97 -19.85 29.06
CA GLY A 762 8.74 -20.12 30.48
C GLY A 762 10.02 -20.37 31.28
N THR A 763 10.08 -19.84 32.51
CA THR A 763 11.10 -20.21 33.50
C THR A 763 10.86 -21.63 34.04
N PRO A 764 11.90 -22.46 34.25
CA PRO A 764 11.73 -23.81 34.79
C PRO A 764 11.12 -23.82 36.20
N THR A 765 9.89 -24.35 36.33
CA THR A 765 9.23 -24.52 37.63
C THR A 765 9.88 -25.65 38.42
N ALA A 766 10.67 -25.29 39.44
CA ALA A 766 11.42 -26.22 40.28
C ALA A 766 10.55 -27.01 41.29
N GLN A 767 9.53 -27.72 40.80
CA GLN A 767 8.71 -28.65 41.60
C GLN A 767 8.16 -29.81 40.75
N ALA A 768 8.97 -30.86 40.62
CA ALA A 768 8.55 -32.13 40.03
C ALA A 768 7.75 -32.96 41.07
N THR A 769 6.43 -32.86 41.05
CA THR A 769 5.52 -33.76 41.79
C THR A 769 4.63 -34.56 40.86
N THR A 770 4.45 -35.84 41.18
CA THR A 770 3.93 -36.86 40.26
C THR A 770 2.41 -36.82 40.12
N TRP A 771 1.92 -36.69 38.88
CA TRP A 771 0.52 -36.92 38.54
C TRP A 771 0.24 -38.43 38.38
N PRO A 772 -0.83 -38.97 38.99
CA PRO A 772 -1.15 -40.40 38.94
C PRO A 772 -1.83 -40.80 37.61
N THR A 773 -1.44 -41.95 37.05
CA THR A 773 -1.89 -42.40 35.72
C THR A 773 -2.74 -43.68 35.76
N THR A 774 -4.07 -43.56 35.75
CA THR A 774 -5.01 -44.54 35.15
C THR A 774 -6.45 -43.98 35.08
N PRO A 775 -7.24 -44.31 34.04
CA PRO A 775 -8.63 -43.88 33.92
C PRO A 775 -9.63 -44.93 34.47
N SER A 776 -10.82 -44.49 34.88
CA SER A 776 -11.99 -45.35 35.15
C SER A 776 -13.31 -44.69 34.73
N SER A 777 -14.29 -45.52 34.38
CA SER A 777 -15.49 -45.15 33.61
C SER A 777 -16.67 -44.65 34.47
N PRO A 778 -17.71 -44.01 33.88
CA PRO A 778 -18.66 -43.17 34.64
C PRO A 778 -19.86 -43.93 35.24
N THR A 779 -20.40 -43.40 36.34
CA THR A 779 -21.68 -43.83 36.93
C THR A 779 -22.48 -42.67 37.52
N LYS A 780 -23.78 -42.90 37.77
CA LYS A 780 -24.77 -41.87 38.12
C LYS A 780 -24.96 -41.68 39.64
N ALA A 781 -25.28 -40.43 39.98
CA ALA A 781 -26.28 -40.01 40.98
C ALA A 781 -26.00 -40.10 42.50
N SER A 782 -26.39 -38.98 43.14
CA SER A 782 -27.20 -38.85 44.36
C SER A 782 -26.55 -38.45 45.70
N SER A 783 -27.24 -37.49 46.34
CA SER A 783 -27.28 -37.18 47.79
C SER A 783 -26.08 -36.50 48.48
N ASN A 784 -26.43 -35.49 49.31
CA ASN A 784 -26.02 -35.23 50.69
C ASN A 784 -24.51 -35.23 51.08
N SER A 785 -24.02 -34.32 51.93
CA SER A 785 -24.64 -33.21 52.69
C SER A 785 -23.59 -32.38 53.46
N ALA A 786 -24.04 -31.28 54.08
CA ALA A 786 -23.47 -30.64 55.28
C ALA A 786 -22.23 -29.71 55.13
N SER A 787 -22.52 -28.41 55.20
CA SER A 787 -21.72 -27.36 55.87
C SER A 787 -21.53 -27.67 57.38
N PRO A 788 -20.73 -26.93 58.22
CA PRO A 788 -20.81 -25.46 58.33
C PRO A 788 -19.56 -24.66 58.81
N SER A 789 -19.76 -23.32 58.81
CA SER A 789 -19.07 -22.32 59.65
C SER A 789 -17.61 -21.95 59.29
N ASN A 790 -17.09 -20.76 59.62
CA ASN A 790 -17.65 -19.73 60.52
C ASN A 790 -17.35 -18.27 60.06
N LYS A 791 -18.13 -17.29 60.54
CA LYS A 791 -17.89 -15.83 60.42
C LYS A 791 -17.78 -15.20 61.82
N PRO A 792 -17.15 -14.01 61.96
CA PRO A 792 -17.94 -12.81 62.30
C PRO A 792 -17.58 -11.55 61.47
N ALA A 793 -18.26 -10.43 61.76
CA ALA A 793 -18.10 -9.07 61.20
C ALA A 793 -17.94 -8.06 62.39
N PRO A 794 -18.18 -6.71 62.36
CA PRO A 794 -18.64 -5.77 61.31
C PRO A 794 -17.76 -4.46 61.14
N SER A 795 -17.76 -3.72 60.00
CA SER A 795 -18.58 -2.50 59.62
C SER A 795 -18.24 -1.19 60.38
N PRO A 796 -18.57 0.06 59.92
CA PRO A 796 -19.27 0.57 58.72
C PRO A 796 -18.38 1.50 57.84
N ASP A 797 -18.85 2.30 56.86
CA ASP A 797 -20.17 2.48 56.20
C ASP A 797 -20.01 2.20 54.67
N THR A 798 -20.47 2.91 53.62
CA THR A 798 -21.23 4.17 53.40
C THR A 798 -22.26 3.99 52.26
N ARG A 799 -23.22 4.92 52.13
CA ARG A 799 -24.49 4.73 51.38
C ARG A 799 -24.47 5.20 49.92
N VAL A 800 -25.13 4.46 49.01
CA VAL A 800 -26.01 4.96 47.91
C VAL A 800 -27.12 3.90 47.61
N TRP A 801 -28.30 4.35 47.19
CA TRP A 801 -29.45 3.64 46.57
C TRP A 801 -30.16 4.68 45.63
N PRO A 802 -31.14 4.35 44.75
CA PRO A 802 -31.55 3.06 44.16
C PRO A 802 -31.63 3.09 42.59
N SER A 803 -31.95 1.96 41.96
CA SER A 803 -32.32 1.86 40.52
C SER A 803 -33.84 1.87 40.29
N PRO A 804 -34.34 2.32 39.12
CA PRO A 804 -35.67 1.98 38.62
C PRO A 804 -35.67 0.69 37.75
N THR A 805 -36.83 0.06 37.62
CA THR A 805 -37.00 -1.28 37.00
C THR A 805 -37.50 -1.25 35.54
N ARG A 806 -37.38 -2.39 34.84
CA ARG A 806 -38.00 -2.64 33.53
C ARG A 806 -38.87 -3.91 33.63
N PRO A 807 -40.13 -3.93 33.15
CA PRO A 807 -41.06 -5.04 33.33
C PRO A 807 -40.88 -6.16 32.28
N ALA A 808 -41.38 -7.35 32.63
CA ALA A 808 -41.52 -8.50 31.73
C ALA A 808 -43.00 -8.75 31.38
N PRO A 809 -43.30 -9.48 30.28
CA PRO A 809 -44.55 -10.21 30.13
C PRO A 809 -44.33 -11.74 30.07
N THR A 810 -45.31 -12.49 30.57
CA THR A 810 -45.37 -13.96 30.57
C THR A 810 -46.24 -14.51 29.42
N PRO A 811 -46.17 -15.82 29.09
CA PRO A 811 -46.68 -16.35 27.82
C PRO A 811 -48.12 -16.92 27.86
N SER A 812 -48.70 -17.12 26.69
CA SER A 812 -49.86 -18.00 26.45
C SER A 812 -49.76 -18.67 25.07
N ALA A 813 -50.33 -19.86 24.90
CA ALA A 813 -50.17 -20.69 23.70
C ALA A 813 -51.50 -21.00 22.99
N SER A 814 -51.46 -21.21 21.67
CA SER A 814 -52.41 -22.08 20.93
C SER A 814 -51.90 -22.41 19.52
N SER A 815 -52.30 -23.58 19.01
CA SER A 815 -52.05 -24.11 17.65
C SER A 815 -53.29 -23.89 16.74
N PRO A 816 -53.42 -24.45 15.51
CA PRO A 816 -52.45 -25.10 14.62
C PRO A 816 -52.52 -24.61 13.14
N ALA A 817 -51.74 -25.23 12.24
CA ALA A 817 -52.03 -25.26 10.79
C ALA A 817 -52.91 -26.48 10.42
N PRO A 818 -53.56 -26.50 9.24
CA PRO A 818 -53.48 -27.73 8.43
C PRO A 818 -53.59 -27.57 6.88
N SER A 819 -53.10 -28.59 6.15
CA SER A 819 -53.52 -29.05 4.78
C SER A 819 -53.34 -28.10 3.58
N ASN A 820 -53.09 -28.51 2.33
CA ASN A 820 -52.89 -29.82 1.63
C ASN A 820 -52.24 -29.51 0.24
N SER A 821 -51.71 -30.40 -0.61
CA SER A 821 -51.44 -31.87 -0.65
C SER A 821 -50.20 -32.08 -1.59
N THR A 822 -49.75 -33.23 -2.16
CA THR A 822 -50.30 -34.57 -2.46
C THR A 822 -49.16 -35.62 -2.58
N SER A 823 -49.39 -36.79 -3.19
CA SER A 823 -48.43 -37.90 -3.46
C SER A 823 -47.81 -37.81 -4.88
N THR A 824 -46.78 -38.58 -5.32
CA THR A 824 -46.46 -40.05 -5.27
C THR A 824 -44.94 -40.32 -5.50
N SER A 825 -44.32 -41.52 -5.38
CA SER A 825 -44.59 -42.78 -4.64
C SER A 825 -43.38 -43.77 -4.66
N ASN A 826 -43.27 -44.60 -3.59
CA ASN A 826 -42.81 -46.01 -3.46
C ASN A 826 -42.43 -46.87 -4.72
N PRO A 827 -41.76 -48.07 -4.57
CA PRO A 827 -40.62 -48.46 -3.69
C PRO A 827 -39.62 -49.50 -4.30
N ASN A 828 -38.47 -49.80 -3.66
CA ASN A 828 -38.05 -51.19 -3.33
C ASN A 828 -36.83 -51.35 -2.38
N ARG A 829 -36.55 -52.59 -1.97
CA ARG A 829 -35.59 -53.08 -0.94
C ARG A 829 -35.06 -54.49 -1.44
N PRO A 830 -34.24 -55.34 -0.75
CA PRO A 830 -33.57 -55.24 0.58
C PRO A 830 -32.19 -55.98 0.81
N VAL A 831 -31.71 -55.92 2.07
CA VAL A 831 -30.77 -56.81 2.85
C VAL A 831 -29.26 -56.96 2.50
N ARG A 832 -28.49 -56.96 3.61
CA ARG A 832 -27.09 -57.37 3.95
C ARG A 832 -26.78 -58.88 3.64
N PRO A 833 -25.60 -59.53 3.94
CA PRO A 833 -24.67 -59.25 5.06
C PRO A 833 -23.14 -59.56 4.95
N LYS A 834 -22.41 -59.13 5.98
CA LYS A 834 -21.20 -59.74 6.63
C LYS A 834 -20.14 -60.43 5.74
N GLN A 835 -18.87 -60.02 5.90
CA GLN A 835 -17.90 -60.72 6.78
C GLN A 835 -16.60 -59.90 6.97
N SER A 836 -15.86 -60.22 8.04
CA SER A 836 -14.50 -59.71 8.31
C SER A 836 -13.64 -60.85 8.86
N PRO A 837 -12.36 -60.95 8.47
CA PRO A 837 -11.38 -61.68 9.26
C PRO A 837 -10.27 -60.79 9.81
N LYS A 838 -9.82 -61.15 11.02
CA LYS A 838 -8.60 -60.71 11.71
C LYS A 838 -7.37 -61.03 10.80
N ARG A 839 -6.16 -60.51 10.96
CA ARG A 839 -5.36 -60.26 12.20
C ARG A 839 -4.02 -59.61 11.72
N LYS A 840 -3.40 -58.65 12.40
CA LYS A 840 -2.46 -58.82 13.53
C LYS A 840 -1.98 -57.43 14.00
N ARG A 841 -1.56 -57.32 15.27
CA ARG A 841 -0.75 -56.19 15.74
C ARG A 841 0.71 -56.37 15.27
N GLY A 842 1.32 -55.31 14.77
CA GLY A 842 2.75 -55.05 14.93
C GLY A 842 2.89 -53.97 16.00
N ALA A 843 3.61 -54.22 17.07
CA ALA A 843 3.84 -53.21 18.10
C ALA A 843 5.11 -52.43 17.78
N ARG A 844 5.02 -51.10 17.71
CA ARG A 844 6.17 -50.20 17.79
C ARG A 844 6.03 -49.42 19.09
N THR A 845 7.11 -49.32 19.85
CA THR A 845 7.12 -48.65 21.17
C THR A 845 7.09 -47.14 21.01
N VAL A 846 6.10 -46.51 21.62
CA VAL A 846 5.95 -45.05 21.69
C VAL A 846 6.83 -44.49 22.83
N PRO A 847 7.55 -43.36 22.65
CA PRO A 847 8.28 -42.66 23.71
C PRO A 847 7.38 -42.10 24.82
N ARG A 848 7.96 -41.66 25.93
CA ARG A 848 7.24 -41.32 27.18
C ARG A 848 6.65 -39.89 27.23
N SER A 849 6.11 -39.35 26.13
CA SER A 849 5.66 -37.95 26.08
C SER A 849 4.43 -37.66 25.20
N GLU A 850 3.87 -38.63 24.46
CA GLU A 850 2.66 -38.42 23.65
C GLU A 850 1.38 -38.25 24.49
N ARG A 851 0.56 -37.25 24.14
CA ARG A 851 -0.82 -37.08 24.61
C ARG A 851 -1.77 -37.05 23.42
N VAL A 852 -2.88 -37.75 23.54
CA VAL A 852 -3.96 -37.76 22.54
C VAL A 852 -5.06 -36.81 23.00
N PHE A 853 -5.59 -36.03 22.08
CA PHE A 853 -6.78 -35.20 22.26
C PHE A 853 -7.80 -35.58 21.16
N GLU A 854 -9.07 -35.70 21.56
CA GLU A 854 -10.23 -35.89 20.67
C GLU A 854 -10.98 -34.54 20.51
#